data_AF-A0A1W6ZGM8-F1
#
_entry.id   AF-A0A1W6ZGM8-F1
#
_cell.length_a   1.000
_cell.length_b   1.000
_cell.length_c   1.000
_cell.angle_alpha   90.00
_cell.angle_beta   90.00
_cell.angle_gamma   90.00
#
_symmetry.space_group_name_H-M   'P 1'
#
loop_
_entity.id
_entity.type
_entity.pdbx_description
1 polymer ?
#
loop_
_entity_poly.entity_id
_entity_poly.type
_entity_poly.pdbx_seq_one_letter_code
_entity_poly.pdbx_strand_id
1 'polypeptide(L)'
;MKPYLPSLQTLLAFEAAARHLSFTKAAQELQLTQTAISHQIRNLEDQLGIKLFVRQRNTLILTTVASEYLQSISEAISLLTRSTEQTQRNKNSVVLSVFCLPTYAMQCLVPALADFQDRHPEISVHLTTSSVFSEFNRADYDIAIRYGSGNWPAVRADLLARESFFPVCAPRLLEQLDPALTEEQQLSALRRIRTFYHAMHQDDWPAWLDAAGHSNVRFAGESAYHLQMTTLEAAVAGAGIAIGRTPLVDRYLRTGQLVAPFGTRLTSRSGYYLVSPASKAQLRKVELFRRWALTALGEDSAPAHTDDARADQPPLAVAEDPDYHYQPLAEILARWKAQTPDKLALVDVQQGRRITFSELANLVDNVALQLRERGVTAGERVLLHAEEGLEKVLLWLALWRLAAVVCPIELSRLRSGACTQVLERLQPALILCTSGADVERIPDAWKGRLLACGVWEEADPQSEDSVISFTRAAGDASQLPRGARLHDMASICTTSGTTGDPKFIVYDHKAYWLNGQAMVDSLGLTARDRTLEYRSFDWYSTQILSLMPFLQTGLTLHMAARFSLTAIPRWIAQHQISISVGVPAVINLLLQQSEDTAPGAFGSLRLMTCSTANLATAQWLRFEQVFRVRLLSIYGSSEAGWICSNRHNDITIGTVGYPVTHTEVAIVDEKGNSGPDVVGHISVSGPQLAVGILEADGHITPIRGRRLATNDLGVMDASGRIRVLGRTDDLISRGGIKIPPREIEDIVLTHPDVIDAVVIGVPDDIFGQVPVCFYIPRSEFPVDELLSYCRRNLPRDRVPANAYQLDSLPRNRRGKLLRRELLELWTDMPKKDAQPHSAP
;
A
#
# COMPACT_ATOMS: atom_id res chain seq x y z
N MET A 1 -8.40 -1.99 28.40
CA MET A 1 -7.69 -1.26 29.48
C MET A 1 -7.79 0.23 29.18
N LYS A 2 -8.18 1.07 30.14
CA LYS A 2 -7.97 2.52 29.99
C LYS A 2 -6.46 2.74 29.78
N PRO A 3 -6.04 3.59 28.83
CA PRO A 3 -4.63 3.96 28.74
C PRO A 3 -4.20 4.54 30.09
N TYR A 4 -3.22 3.91 30.71
CA TYR A 4 -2.71 4.32 32.02
C TYR A 4 -1.58 5.32 31.80
N LEU A 5 -1.75 6.54 32.30
CA LEU A 5 -0.77 7.61 32.22
C LEU A 5 -0.33 7.99 33.64
N PRO A 6 0.97 7.93 33.98
CA PRO A 6 1.48 8.42 35.25
C PRO A 6 1.17 9.91 35.45
N SER A 7 1.15 10.36 36.71
CA SER A 7 0.84 11.76 37.00
C SER A 7 1.88 12.71 36.40
N LEU A 8 1.46 13.90 35.98
CA LEU A 8 2.37 14.90 35.40
C LEU A 8 3.50 15.28 36.36
N GLN A 9 3.22 15.33 37.68
CA GLN A 9 4.25 15.58 38.70
C GLN A 9 5.33 14.49 38.68
N THR A 10 4.92 13.22 38.63
CA THR A 10 5.82 12.08 38.54
C THR A 10 6.69 12.13 37.28
N LEU A 11 6.09 12.51 36.15
CA LEU A 11 6.79 12.64 34.86
C LEU A 11 7.79 13.80 34.86
N LEU A 12 7.45 14.94 35.47
CA LEU A 12 8.35 16.08 35.64
C LEU A 12 9.54 15.72 36.55
N ALA A 13 9.31 15.02 37.66
CA ALA A 13 10.38 14.56 38.52
C ALA A 13 11.30 13.55 37.82
N PHE A 14 10.74 12.67 37.00
CA PHE A 14 11.52 11.76 36.15
C PHE A 14 12.36 12.51 35.12
N GLU A 15 11.76 13.39 34.33
CA GLU A 15 12.46 14.18 33.31
C GLU A 15 13.62 14.97 33.92
N ALA A 16 13.36 15.71 35.00
CA ALA A 16 14.38 16.52 35.65
C ALA A 16 15.51 15.66 36.25
N ALA A 17 15.16 14.54 36.89
CA ALA A 17 16.14 13.60 37.45
C ALA A 17 17.01 12.94 36.37
N ALA A 18 16.41 12.61 35.23
CA ALA A 18 17.04 11.98 34.09
C ALA A 18 17.96 12.94 33.33
N ARG A 19 17.49 14.16 33.06
CA ARG A 19 18.28 15.22 32.41
C ARG A 19 19.49 15.64 33.24
N HIS A 20 19.34 15.77 34.56
CA HIS A 20 20.45 16.14 35.44
C HIS A 20 21.33 14.97 35.89
N LEU A 21 20.88 13.73 35.66
CA LEU A 21 21.44 12.52 36.26
C LEU A 21 21.68 12.70 37.79
N SER A 22 20.76 13.40 38.46
CA SER A 22 20.90 13.79 39.86
C SER A 22 19.55 14.14 40.48
N PHE A 23 19.17 13.38 41.51
CA PHE A 23 17.94 13.66 42.27
C PHE A 23 18.05 14.97 43.08
N THR A 24 19.27 15.37 43.47
CA THR A 24 19.50 16.62 44.19
C THR A 24 19.27 17.84 43.29
N LYS A 25 19.79 17.81 42.05
CA LYS A 25 19.58 18.90 41.09
C LYS A 25 18.13 18.97 40.60
N ALA A 26 17.49 17.83 40.37
CA ALA A 26 16.06 17.77 40.05
C ALA A 26 15.18 18.35 41.16
N ALA A 27 15.53 18.05 42.42
CA ALA A 27 14.86 18.61 43.58
C ALA A 27 14.99 20.14 43.66
N GLN A 28 16.19 20.67 43.39
CA GLN A 28 16.43 22.11 43.31
C GLN A 28 15.62 22.77 42.19
N GLU A 29 15.59 22.18 41.00
CA GLU A 29 14.85 22.72 39.85
C GLU A 29 13.35 22.78 40.11
N LEU A 30 12.78 21.69 40.64
CA LEU A 30 11.34 21.57 40.87
C LEU A 30 10.90 22.16 42.22
N GLN A 31 11.81 22.76 42.99
CA GLN A 31 11.56 23.26 44.34
C GLN A 31 10.97 22.20 45.29
N LEU A 32 11.46 20.97 45.18
CA LEU A 32 11.08 19.82 46.00
C LEU A 32 12.26 19.34 46.85
N THR A 33 12.02 18.43 47.80
CA THR A 33 13.11 17.77 48.53
C THR A 33 13.67 16.60 47.72
N GLN A 34 14.96 16.27 47.89
CA GLN A 34 15.56 15.09 47.26
C GLN A 34 14.81 13.80 47.63
N THR A 35 14.27 13.72 48.85
CA THR A 35 13.44 12.61 49.30
C THR A 35 12.13 12.51 48.52
N ALA A 36 11.48 13.65 48.22
CA ALA A 36 10.26 13.69 47.41
C ALA A 36 10.53 13.22 45.97
N ILE A 37 11.60 13.69 45.33
CA ILE A 37 12.01 13.20 44.01
C ILE A 37 12.26 11.68 44.05
N SER A 38 13.03 11.22 45.02
CA SER A 38 13.34 9.78 45.18
C SER A 38 12.06 8.94 45.37
N HIS A 39 11.06 9.46 46.08
CA HIS A 39 9.77 8.79 46.26
C HIS A 39 8.95 8.76 44.97
N GLN A 40 8.92 9.85 44.20
CA GLN A 40 8.21 9.89 42.92
C GLN A 40 8.85 8.95 41.89
N ILE A 41 10.18 8.90 41.82
CA ILE A 41 10.90 7.96 40.96
C ILE A 41 10.60 6.51 41.37
N ARG A 42 10.66 6.17 42.65
CA ARG A 42 10.33 4.82 43.12
C ARG A 42 8.90 4.41 42.78
N ASN A 43 7.94 5.30 43.02
CA ASN A 43 6.54 5.04 42.68
C ASN A 43 6.37 4.84 41.17
N LEU A 44 7.08 5.60 40.34
CA LEU A 44 7.08 5.40 38.89
C LEU A 44 7.68 4.05 38.49
N GLU A 45 8.82 3.67 39.05
CA GLU A 45 9.46 2.37 38.81
C GLU A 45 8.54 1.21 39.23
N ASP A 46 7.87 1.32 40.38
CA ASP A 46 6.95 0.32 40.89
C ASP A 46 5.70 0.20 40.00
N GLN A 47 5.18 1.33 39.49
CA GLN A 47 4.06 1.37 38.56
C GLN A 47 4.39 0.76 37.20
N LEU A 48 5.61 1.03 36.69
CA LEU A 48 6.06 0.54 35.39
C LEU A 48 6.62 -0.89 35.44
N GLY A 49 6.93 -1.41 36.64
CA GLY A 49 7.56 -2.72 36.83
C GLY A 49 9.01 -2.78 36.34
N ILE A 50 9.65 -1.64 36.09
CA ILE A 50 11.02 -1.55 35.56
C ILE A 50 11.85 -0.53 36.33
N LYS A 51 13.16 -0.76 36.42
CA LYS A 51 14.11 0.23 36.94
C LYS A 51 14.44 1.27 35.88
N LEU A 52 14.35 2.54 36.27
CA LEU A 52 14.64 3.67 35.40
C LEU A 52 16.06 4.20 35.63
N PHE A 53 16.56 4.11 36.87
CA PHE A 53 17.90 4.54 37.23
C PHE A 53 18.72 3.40 37.84
N VAL A 54 20.00 3.35 37.52
CA VAL A 54 20.98 2.48 38.17
C VAL A 54 22.19 3.28 38.65
N ARG A 55 22.83 2.83 39.74
CA ARG A 55 24.06 3.44 40.25
C ARG A 55 25.27 2.68 39.73
N GLN A 56 26.18 3.39 39.08
CA GLN A 56 27.47 2.86 38.66
C GLN A 56 28.59 3.76 39.19
N ARG A 57 29.48 3.20 40.02
CA ARG A 57 30.66 3.91 40.59
C ARG A 57 30.33 5.33 41.11
N ASN A 58 29.34 5.43 42.01
CA ASN A 58 28.82 6.68 42.58
C ASN A 58 28.14 7.66 41.60
N THR A 59 27.87 7.25 40.36
CA THR A 59 27.17 8.06 39.36
C THR A 59 25.80 7.45 39.07
N LEU A 60 24.78 8.30 38.95
CA LEU A 60 23.44 7.88 38.56
C LEU A 60 23.39 7.83 37.03
N ILE A 61 22.95 6.72 36.46
CA ILE A 61 22.78 6.55 35.02
C ILE A 61 21.39 6.00 34.71
N LEU A 62 20.90 6.27 33.51
CA LEU A 62 19.62 5.76 33.01
C LEU A 62 19.77 4.34 32.48
N THR A 63 18.71 3.54 32.60
CA THR A 63 18.60 2.30 31.83
C THR A 63 18.31 2.61 30.36
N THR A 64 18.51 1.63 29.46
CA THR A 64 18.20 1.79 28.03
C THR A 64 16.73 2.18 27.82
N VAL A 65 15.82 1.49 28.53
CA VAL A 65 14.38 1.78 28.47
C VAL A 65 14.05 3.18 29.00
N ALA A 66 14.75 3.62 30.07
CA ALA A 66 14.55 4.97 30.60
C ALA A 66 15.08 6.07 29.66
N SER A 67 16.13 5.80 28.88
CA SER A 67 16.64 6.74 27.87
C SER A 67 15.64 6.95 26.73
N GLU A 68 15.03 5.88 26.23
CA GLU A 68 13.96 5.95 25.21
C GLU A 68 12.71 6.64 25.76
N TYR A 69 12.35 6.33 27.01
CA TYR A 69 11.22 6.95 27.69
C TYR A 69 11.44 8.46 27.94
N LEU A 70 12.66 8.87 28.32
CA LEU A 70 13.03 10.27 28.52
C LEU A 70 12.81 11.11 27.25
N GLN A 71 13.18 10.60 26.08
CA GLN A 71 13.01 11.34 24.82
C GLN A 71 11.54 11.69 24.58
N SER A 72 10.66 10.69 24.73
CA SER A 72 9.21 10.88 24.53
C SER A 72 8.58 11.83 25.56
N ILE A 73 8.99 11.73 26.83
CA ILE A 73 8.47 12.58 27.91
C ILE A 73 8.96 14.03 27.78
N SER A 74 10.22 14.24 27.39
CA SER A 74 10.80 15.58 27.21
C SER A 74 10.09 16.37 26.10
N GLU A 75 9.73 15.69 25.00
CA GLU A 75 8.97 16.29 23.90
C GLU A 75 7.56 16.70 24.35
N ALA A 76 6.88 15.83 25.10
CA ALA A 76 5.54 16.10 25.62
C ALA A 76 5.52 17.29 26.60
N ILE A 77 6.48 17.34 27.54
CA ILE A 77 6.61 18.46 28.48
C ILE A 77 6.92 19.76 27.73
N SER A 78 7.82 19.74 26.74
CA SER A 78 8.17 20.92 25.94
C SER A 78 6.97 21.47 25.13
N LEU A 79 6.07 20.60 24.66
CA LEU A 79 4.83 21.02 24.01
C LEU A 79 3.87 21.70 24.99
N LEU A 80 3.71 21.14 26.19
CA LEU A 80 2.85 21.71 27.24
C LEU A 80 3.38 23.06 27.73
N THR A 81 4.69 23.18 27.94
CA THR A 81 5.34 24.43 28.34
C THR A 81 5.12 25.53 27.29
N ARG A 82 5.37 25.24 26.01
CA ARG A 82 5.15 26.22 24.92
C ARG A 82 3.69 26.64 24.80
N SER A 83 2.76 25.70 24.89
CA SER A 83 1.32 25.98 24.85
C SER A 83 0.87 26.89 26.00
N THR A 84 1.45 26.68 27.19
CA THR A 84 1.17 27.48 28.39
C THR A 84 1.76 28.88 28.28
N GLU A 85 3.03 29.00 27.86
CA GLU A 85 3.69 30.30 27.64
C GLU A 85 2.97 31.13 26.56
N GLN A 86 2.49 30.48 25.51
CA GLN A 86 1.72 31.13 24.44
C GLN A 86 0.39 31.68 24.94
N THR A 87 -0.25 31.00 25.90
CA THR A 87 -1.48 31.47 26.55
C THR A 87 -1.22 32.66 27.47
N GLN A 88 -0.03 32.72 28.08
CA GLN A 88 0.34 33.80 29.01
C GLN A 88 0.86 35.07 28.31
N ARG A 89 1.49 34.97 27.13
CA ARG A 89 2.28 36.07 26.54
C ARG A 89 1.53 37.11 25.71
N ASN A 90 0.27 36.92 25.28
CA ASN A 90 -0.36 37.91 24.40
C ASN A 90 -1.88 38.04 24.55
N LYS A 91 -2.32 39.16 25.16
CA LYS A 91 -3.72 39.61 25.07
C LYS A 91 -4.01 40.47 23.84
N ASN A 92 -3.00 40.99 23.11
CA ASN A 92 -3.22 41.98 22.02
C ASN A 92 -2.60 41.69 20.64
N SER A 93 -1.73 40.67 20.43
CA SER A 93 -1.21 40.36 19.09
C SER A 93 -1.80 39.07 18.52
N VAL A 94 -2.22 39.10 17.26
CA VAL A 94 -2.74 37.91 16.56
C VAL A 94 -1.56 37.13 15.98
N VAL A 95 -1.29 35.93 16.52
CA VAL A 95 -0.20 35.07 16.01
C VAL A 95 -0.65 34.29 14.78
N LEU A 96 0.16 34.31 13.72
CA LEU A 96 0.03 33.47 12.52
C LEU A 96 1.14 32.43 12.48
N SER A 97 0.80 31.16 12.66
CA SER A 97 1.77 30.05 12.59
C SER A 97 1.91 29.53 11.16
N VAL A 98 3.11 29.63 10.59
CA VAL A 98 3.45 29.19 9.23
C VAL A 98 4.43 28.02 9.27
N PHE A 99 4.17 26.96 8.51
CA PHE A 99 5.02 25.76 8.46
C PHE A 99 5.55 25.48 7.06
N CYS A 100 6.85 25.26 6.85
CA CYS A 100 7.36 24.88 5.52
C CYS A 100 8.69 24.14 5.56
N LEU A 101 9.21 23.77 4.39
CA LEU A 101 10.54 23.19 4.26
C LEU A 101 11.63 24.20 4.65
N PRO A 102 12.71 23.78 5.33
CA PRO A 102 13.84 24.66 5.62
C PRO A 102 14.40 25.37 4.38
N THR A 103 14.54 24.64 3.26
CA THR A 103 15.06 25.22 2.01
C THR A 103 14.10 26.26 1.42
N TYR A 104 12.79 25.99 1.42
CA TYR A 104 11.79 26.94 0.91
C TYR A 104 11.69 28.18 1.81
N ALA A 105 11.75 27.97 3.14
CA ALA A 105 11.80 29.05 4.12
C ALA A 105 12.93 30.02 3.77
N MET A 106 14.16 29.50 3.63
CA MET A 106 15.34 30.33 3.42
C MET A 106 15.39 31.00 2.05
N GLN A 107 15.01 30.29 0.98
CA GLN A 107 15.19 30.78 -0.39
C GLN A 107 14.03 31.63 -0.89
N CYS A 108 12.82 31.35 -0.43
CA CYS A 108 11.60 31.95 -0.97
C CYS A 108 10.87 32.79 0.07
N LEU A 109 10.53 32.19 1.23
CA LEU A 109 9.60 32.82 2.17
C LEU A 109 10.23 33.93 3.01
N VAL A 110 11.34 33.65 3.72
CA VAL A 110 12.00 34.61 4.63
C VAL A 110 12.42 35.90 3.91
N PRO A 111 13.00 35.86 2.70
CA PRO A 111 13.35 37.08 1.97
C PRO A 111 12.15 37.97 1.64
N ALA A 112 10.97 37.38 1.43
CA ALA A 112 9.75 38.13 1.13
C ALA A 112 9.01 38.57 2.41
N LEU A 113 9.20 37.88 3.53
CA LEU A 113 8.34 38.00 4.71
C LEU A 113 8.32 39.39 5.33
N ALA A 114 9.39 40.18 5.19
CA ALA A 114 9.45 41.55 5.67
C ALA A 114 8.31 42.42 5.08
N ASP A 115 8.01 42.26 3.78
CA ASP A 115 6.91 42.98 3.13
C ASP A 115 5.53 42.64 3.75
N PHE A 116 5.31 41.38 4.14
CA PHE A 116 4.08 41.00 4.85
C PHE A 116 4.00 41.65 6.23
N GLN A 117 5.10 41.65 6.98
CA GLN A 117 5.15 42.18 8.34
C GLN A 117 4.98 43.71 8.36
N ASP A 118 5.51 44.42 7.35
CA ASP A 118 5.33 45.86 7.20
C ASP A 118 3.88 46.23 6.85
N ARG A 119 3.20 45.41 6.03
CA ARG A 119 1.78 45.61 5.66
C ARG A 119 0.80 45.23 6.77
N HIS A 120 1.20 44.32 7.66
CA HIS A 120 0.36 43.76 8.73
C HIS A 120 1.09 43.71 10.08
N PRO A 121 1.48 44.86 10.66
CA PRO A 121 2.27 44.92 11.90
C PRO A 121 1.53 44.35 13.13
N GLU A 122 0.22 44.19 13.06
CA GLU A 122 -0.61 43.57 14.10
C GLU A 122 -0.52 42.03 14.14
N ILE A 123 0.03 41.41 13.10
CA ILE A 123 0.17 39.95 12.96
C ILE A 123 1.61 39.52 13.26
N SER A 124 1.79 38.78 14.34
CA SER A 124 3.08 38.15 14.63
C SER A 124 3.20 36.84 13.85
N VAL A 125 4.17 36.73 12.93
CA VAL A 125 4.39 35.50 12.15
C VAL A 125 5.37 34.57 12.87
N HIS A 126 4.93 33.35 13.15
CA HIS A 126 5.75 32.30 13.73
C HIS A 126 6.07 31.24 12.68
N LEU A 127 7.29 31.25 12.17
CA LEU A 127 7.76 30.29 11.16
C LEU A 127 8.36 29.06 11.82
N THR A 128 7.83 27.88 11.48
CA THR A 128 8.39 26.57 11.88
C THR A 128 8.84 25.81 10.64
N THR A 129 10.06 25.29 10.66
CA THR A 129 10.60 24.50 9.53
C THR A 129 10.81 23.05 9.94
N SER A 130 10.48 22.11 9.05
CA SER A 130 10.72 20.68 9.25
C SER A 130 11.00 19.98 7.93
N SER A 131 11.89 18.98 7.96
CA SER A 131 12.08 18.03 6.86
C SER A 131 11.05 16.90 6.87
N VAL A 132 10.38 16.66 8.00
CA VAL A 132 9.33 15.65 8.16
C VAL A 132 7.96 16.30 8.05
N PHE A 133 7.16 15.84 7.10
CA PHE A 133 5.77 16.24 6.94
C PHE A 133 4.90 15.28 7.73
N SER A 134 4.46 15.67 8.93
CA SER A 134 3.32 15.01 9.56
C SER A 134 2.05 15.29 8.76
N GLU A 135 1.06 14.41 8.85
CA GLU A 135 -0.28 14.57 8.26
C GLU A 135 -0.85 15.98 8.49
N PHE A 136 -1.75 16.42 7.59
CA PHE A 136 -2.46 17.71 7.66
C PHE A 136 -3.33 17.91 8.91
N ASN A 137 -3.30 16.94 9.84
CA ASN A 137 -4.12 16.88 11.02
C ASN A 137 -3.33 17.22 12.27
N ARG A 138 -3.06 18.51 12.51
CA ARG A 138 -2.74 19.04 13.85
C ARG A 138 -3.21 20.48 14.00
N ALA A 139 -3.56 20.87 15.22
CA ALA A 139 -3.86 22.25 15.61
C ALA A 139 -2.65 23.21 15.48
N ASP A 140 -1.49 22.70 15.05
CA ASP A 140 -0.15 23.27 15.24
C ASP A 140 0.23 24.39 14.25
N TYR A 141 -0.49 24.58 13.15
CA TYR A 141 -0.24 25.67 12.20
C TYR A 141 -1.53 26.30 11.67
N ASP A 142 -1.44 27.54 11.20
CA ASP A 142 -2.51 28.23 10.48
C ASP A 142 -2.34 28.08 8.97
N ILE A 143 -1.08 28.14 8.51
CA ILE A 143 -0.68 27.97 7.12
C ILE A 143 0.50 27.01 7.04
N ALA A 144 0.56 26.20 5.99
CA ALA A 144 1.80 25.54 5.60
C ALA A 144 2.11 25.79 4.13
N ILE A 145 3.39 25.70 3.75
CA ILE A 145 3.81 25.63 2.35
C ILE A 145 4.31 24.20 2.10
N ARG A 146 3.64 23.50 1.19
CA ARG A 146 3.78 22.06 0.98
C ARG A 146 4.17 21.78 -0.47
N TYR A 147 5.13 20.89 -0.65
CA TYR A 147 5.47 20.35 -1.96
C TYR A 147 4.65 19.10 -2.24
N GLY A 148 4.04 19.00 -3.42
CA GLY A 148 3.31 17.82 -3.87
C GLY A 148 2.32 18.13 -5.00
N SER A 149 1.28 17.31 -5.15
CA SER A 149 0.34 17.40 -6.27
C SER A 149 -0.76 18.46 -6.10
N GLY A 150 -0.94 19.03 -4.91
CA GLY A 150 -2.01 19.98 -4.61
C GLY A 150 -3.35 19.35 -4.22
N ASN A 151 -3.52 18.04 -4.44
CA ASN A 151 -4.77 17.33 -4.14
C ASN A 151 -4.72 16.69 -2.74
N TRP A 152 -4.88 17.52 -1.70
CA TRP A 152 -4.90 17.06 -0.31
C TRP A 152 -6.29 17.30 0.32
N PRO A 153 -6.89 16.28 0.96
CA PRO A 153 -8.20 16.42 1.60
C PRO A 153 -8.12 17.31 2.86
N ALA A 154 -9.25 17.91 3.25
CA ALA A 154 -9.44 18.71 4.47
C ALA A 154 -8.61 20.01 4.60
N VAL A 155 -7.89 20.40 3.56
CA VAL A 155 -7.18 21.69 3.49
C VAL A 155 -7.59 22.46 2.24
N ARG A 156 -7.59 23.79 2.33
CA ARG A 156 -7.47 24.61 1.12
C ARG A 156 -6.02 24.50 0.64
N ALA A 157 -5.82 24.24 -0.64
CA ALA A 157 -4.51 24.25 -1.28
C ALA A 157 -4.50 25.22 -2.46
N ASP A 158 -3.60 26.18 -2.45
CA ASP A 158 -3.40 27.18 -3.50
C ASP A 158 -2.00 27.00 -4.09
N LEU A 159 -1.91 26.78 -5.40
CA LEU A 159 -0.61 26.63 -6.07
C LEU A 159 0.16 27.96 -5.97
N LEU A 160 1.38 27.90 -5.43
CA LEU A 160 2.32 29.03 -5.41
C LEU A 160 3.24 28.97 -6.63
N ALA A 161 3.91 27.84 -6.84
CA ALA A 161 4.89 27.71 -7.92
C ALA A 161 5.02 26.26 -8.37
N ARG A 162 5.07 26.05 -9.69
CA ARG A 162 5.54 24.79 -10.29
C ARG A 162 7.04 24.68 -10.12
N GLU A 163 7.48 23.43 -10.01
CA GLU A 163 8.89 23.12 -9.91
C GLU A 163 9.43 22.68 -11.26
N SER A 164 10.56 23.24 -11.65
CA SER A 164 11.41 22.73 -12.72
C SER A 164 12.79 22.43 -12.17
N PHE A 165 13.49 21.44 -12.71
CA PHE A 165 14.81 21.04 -12.26
C PHE A 165 15.80 20.87 -13.41
N PHE A 166 17.05 21.27 -13.14
CA PHE A 166 18.13 21.35 -14.12
C PHE A 166 19.49 21.52 -13.41
N PRO A 167 20.62 21.14 -14.05
CA PRO A 167 21.94 21.31 -13.47
C PRO A 167 22.28 22.77 -13.22
N VAL A 168 22.90 23.02 -12.07
CA VAL A 168 23.42 24.30 -11.63
C VAL A 168 24.81 24.14 -11.01
N CYS A 169 25.68 25.11 -11.23
CA CYS A 169 27.01 25.16 -10.64
C CYS A 169 27.46 26.62 -10.42
N ALA A 170 28.53 26.82 -9.65
CA ALA A 170 29.15 28.14 -9.54
C ALA A 170 29.80 28.56 -10.88
N PRO A 171 29.73 29.84 -11.30
CA PRO A 171 30.29 30.32 -12.57
C PRO A 171 31.76 29.92 -12.80
N ARG A 172 32.58 29.99 -11.74
CA ARG A 172 34.00 29.63 -11.76
C ARG A 172 34.31 28.19 -12.20
N LEU A 173 33.35 27.28 -12.08
CA LEU A 173 33.51 25.90 -12.58
C LEU A 173 33.42 25.85 -14.11
N LEU A 174 32.68 26.76 -14.73
CA LEU A 174 32.59 26.85 -16.19
C LEU A 174 33.82 27.53 -16.80
N GLU A 175 34.45 28.47 -16.09
CA GLU A 175 35.71 29.10 -16.50
C GLU A 175 36.86 28.09 -16.63
N GLN A 176 36.75 26.94 -15.96
CA GLN A 176 37.74 25.86 -15.98
C GLN A 176 37.43 24.79 -17.05
N LEU A 177 36.27 24.87 -17.70
CA LEU A 177 35.88 23.96 -18.78
C LEU A 177 36.27 24.55 -20.12
N ASP A 178 36.78 23.70 -21.01
CA ASP A 178 37.00 24.10 -22.39
C ASP A 178 35.63 24.19 -23.11
N PRO A 179 35.24 25.38 -23.62
CA PRO A 179 33.97 25.58 -24.30
C PRO A 179 33.86 24.80 -25.62
N ALA A 180 34.97 24.26 -26.15
CA ALA A 180 34.96 23.40 -27.35
C ALA A 180 34.54 21.95 -27.06
N LEU A 181 34.45 21.55 -25.79
CA LEU A 181 34.01 20.20 -25.39
C LEU A 181 32.51 20.02 -25.60
N THR A 182 32.11 18.79 -25.92
CA THR A 182 30.68 18.43 -25.95
C THR A 182 30.08 18.47 -24.54
N GLU A 183 28.76 18.62 -24.44
CA GLU A 183 28.04 18.62 -23.15
C GLU A 183 28.37 17.38 -22.31
N GLU A 184 28.44 16.20 -22.93
CA GLU A 184 28.84 14.94 -22.28
C GLU A 184 30.28 14.98 -21.73
N GLN A 185 31.21 15.57 -22.48
CA GLN A 185 32.61 15.73 -22.06
C GLN A 185 32.74 16.75 -20.92
N GLN A 186 31.98 17.84 -20.98
CA GLN A 186 31.90 18.84 -19.91
C GLN A 186 31.33 18.23 -18.61
N LEU A 187 30.25 17.45 -18.71
CA LEU A 187 29.69 16.70 -17.58
C LEU A 187 30.72 15.73 -16.99
N SER A 188 31.47 15.01 -17.84
CA SER A 188 32.50 14.07 -17.41
C SER A 188 33.67 14.73 -16.67
N ALA A 189 33.98 16.00 -16.98
CA ALA A 189 35.02 16.77 -16.31
C ALA A 189 34.59 17.31 -14.93
N LEU A 190 33.29 17.32 -14.62
CA LEU A 190 32.75 17.87 -13.39
C LEU A 190 32.52 16.81 -12.31
N ARG A 191 32.60 17.22 -11.04
CA ARG A 191 32.13 16.42 -9.89
C ARG A 191 30.61 16.54 -9.78
N ARG A 192 29.91 15.42 -9.68
CA ARG A 192 28.47 15.38 -9.41
C ARG A 192 28.17 15.59 -7.93
N ILE A 193 27.18 16.42 -7.64
CA ILE A 193 26.60 16.57 -6.30
C ILE A 193 25.19 15.99 -6.30
N ARG A 194 24.92 15.06 -5.38
CA ARG A 194 23.63 14.40 -5.21
C ARG A 194 22.94 14.84 -3.92
N THR A 195 21.61 14.85 -3.96
CA THR A 195 20.79 14.93 -2.75
C THR A 195 20.19 13.56 -2.49
N PHE A 196 20.41 12.98 -1.30
CA PHE A 196 19.82 11.69 -0.91
C PHE A 196 18.89 11.89 0.30
N TYR A 197 17.68 12.38 0.05
CA TYR A 197 16.65 12.47 1.08
C TYR A 197 15.61 11.38 0.86
N HIS A 198 15.54 10.42 1.79
CA HIS A 198 14.83 9.15 1.59
C HIS A 198 13.30 9.27 1.44
N ALA A 199 12.70 10.45 1.70
CA ALA A 199 11.26 10.61 1.80
C ALA A 199 10.59 11.51 0.74
N MET A 200 11.33 12.28 -0.08
CA MET A 200 10.68 13.24 -1.00
C MET A 200 11.33 13.42 -2.38
N HIS A 201 12.62 13.18 -2.53
CA HIS A 201 13.31 13.35 -3.82
C HIS A 201 14.18 12.11 -4.08
N GLN A 202 13.90 11.43 -5.19
CA GLN A 202 14.82 10.45 -5.75
C GLN A 202 16.04 11.19 -6.33
N ASP A 203 17.12 10.46 -6.64
CA ASP A 203 18.24 11.03 -7.39
C ASP A 203 17.72 11.47 -8.77
N ASP A 204 17.70 12.77 -9.06
CA ASP A 204 17.12 13.31 -10.31
C ASP A 204 18.09 13.30 -11.48
N TRP A 205 19.37 13.02 -11.21
CA TRP A 205 20.40 12.96 -12.24
C TRP A 205 20.08 11.97 -13.35
N PRO A 206 19.62 10.72 -13.09
CA PRO A 206 19.22 9.81 -14.15
C PRO A 206 18.13 10.38 -15.06
N ALA A 207 17.09 10.99 -14.50
CA ALA A 207 15.98 11.56 -15.28
C ALA A 207 16.46 12.73 -16.15
N TRP A 208 17.28 13.62 -15.59
CA TRP A 208 17.83 14.74 -16.36
C TRP A 208 18.83 14.28 -17.43
N LEU A 209 19.74 13.35 -17.11
CA LEU A 209 20.72 12.81 -18.05
C LEU A 209 20.05 12.09 -19.22
N ASP A 210 18.96 11.36 -18.95
CA ASP A 210 18.20 10.70 -20.01
C ASP A 210 17.54 11.70 -20.95
N ALA A 211 16.86 12.72 -20.40
CA ALA A 211 16.26 13.78 -21.17
C ALA A 211 17.28 14.61 -21.97
N ALA A 212 18.51 14.74 -21.47
CA ALA A 212 19.62 15.40 -22.16
C ALA A 212 20.35 14.48 -23.18
N GLY A 213 20.02 13.18 -23.25
CA GLY A 213 20.69 12.22 -24.14
C GLY A 213 22.08 11.78 -23.67
N HIS A 214 22.34 11.85 -22.35
CA HIS A 214 23.65 11.62 -21.71
C HIS A 214 23.60 10.53 -20.62
N SER A 215 22.73 9.52 -20.76
CA SER A 215 22.46 8.49 -19.73
C SER A 215 23.69 7.66 -19.29
N ASN A 216 24.78 7.68 -20.08
CA ASN A 216 26.01 6.91 -19.81
C ASN A 216 27.19 7.74 -19.29
N VAL A 217 27.01 9.03 -19.01
CA VAL A 217 28.11 9.92 -18.63
C VAL A 217 28.75 9.50 -17.31
N ARG A 218 30.09 9.55 -17.25
CA ARG A 218 30.87 9.26 -16.03
C ARG A 218 31.51 10.54 -15.51
N PHE A 219 30.96 11.08 -14.45
CA PHE A 219 31.48 12.26 -13.76
C PHE A 219 32.87 12.00 -13.16
N ALA A 220 33.69 13.05 -13.04
CA ALA A 220 35.04 13.02 -12.47
C ALA A 220 35.06 12.62 -10.98
N GLY A 221 33.90 12.70 -10.31
CA GLY A 221 33.72 12.25 -8.94
C GLY A 221 32.32 12.53 -8.44
N GLU A 222 32.05 12.15 -7.20
CA GLU A 222 30.75 12.36 -6.57
C GLU A 222 30.88 12.90 -5.14
N SER A 223 29.88 13.69 -4.74
CA SER A 223 29.57 14.00 -3.35
C SER A 223 28.04 13.90 -3.16
N ALA A 224 27.60 13.51 -1.97
CA ALA A 224 26.19 13.34 -1.69
C ALA A 224 25.86 14.00 -0.36
N TYR A 225 24.76 14.76 -0.32
CA TYR A 225 24.29 15.45 0.87
C TYR A 225 22.84 15.07 1.18
N HIS A 226 22.51 15.06 2.46
CA HIS A 226 21.20 14.62 2.94
C HIS A 226 20.07 15.63 2.66
N LEU A 227 20.40 16.94 2.58
CA LEU A 227 19.41 18.00 2.39
C LEU A 227 19.69 18.80 1.12
N GLN A 228 18.63 19.24 0.45
CA GLN A 228 18.76 20.04 -0.77
C GLN A 228 19.46 21.38 -0.50
N MET A 229 19.24 22.00 0.66
CA MET A 229 19.94 23.22 1.05
C MET A 229 21.47 23.02 1.09
N THR A 230 21.94 21.90 1.66
CA THR A 230 23.38 21.59 1.70
C THR A 230 23.95 21.29 0.32
N THR A 231 23.15 20.67 -0.56
CA THR A 231 23.52 20.45 -1.97
C THR A 231 23.72 21.77 -2.72
N LEU A 232 22.81 22.74 -2.54
CA LEU A 232 22.90 24.05 -3.19
C LEU A 232 24.10 24.85 -2.66
N GLU A 233 24.34 24.85 -1.34
CA GLU A 233 25.51 25.52 -0.76
C GLU A 233 26.83 24.88 -1.24
N ALA A 234 26.88 23.56 -1.41
CA ALA A 234 28.04 22.89 -1.99
C ALA A 234 28.26 23.30 -3.46
N ALA A 235 27.19 23.45 -4.25
CA ALA A 235 27.27 23.93 -5.63
C ALA A 235 27.74 25.39 -5.70
N VAL A 236 27.22 26.28 -4.83
CA VAL A 236 27.65 27.68 -4.70
C VAL A 236 29.12 27.77 -4.29
N ALA A 237 29.55 26.92 -3.36
CA ALA A 237 30.95 26.77 -2.97
C ALA A 237 31.81 26.11 -4.06
N GLY A 238 31.28 25.86 -5.27
CA GLY A 238 32.02 25.28 -6.39
C GLY A 238 32.55 23.88 -6.15
N ALA A 239 31.91 23.09 -5.28
CA ALA A 239 32.32 21.70 -5.02
C ALA A 239 31.98 20.76 -6.19
N GLY A 240 31.14 21.21 -7.13
CA GLY A 240 30.68 20.42 -8.26
C GLY A 240 29.38 20.97 -8.85
N ILE A 241 28.77 20.19 -9.73
CA ILE A 241 27.48 20.48 -10.34
C ILE A 241 26.37 19.72 -9.62
N ALA A 242 25.25 20.38 -9.36
CA ALA A 242 24.09 19.83 -8.67
C ALA A 242 22.83 19.98 -9.52
N ILE A 243 21.78 19.20 -9.26
CA ILE A 243 20.45 19.51 -9.77
C ILE A 243 19.83 20.62 -8.90
N GLY A 244 19.61 21.79 -9.51
CA GLY A 244 18.86 22.91 -8.97
C GLY A 244 17.37 22.76 -9.27
N ARG A 245 16.52 23.36 -8.43
CA ARG A 245 15.06 23.33 -8.58
C ARG A 245 14.44 24.72 -8.42
N THR A 246 13.53 25.14 -9.30
CA THR A 246 12.73 26.36 -9.10
C THR A 246 11.60 26.11 -8.09
N PRO A 247 11.23 27.08 -7.25
CA PRO A 247 11.82 28.43 -7.13
C PRO A 247 13.09 28.50 -6.27
N LEU A 248 13.54 27.37 -5.70
CA LEU A 248 14.63 27.33 -4.70
C LEU A 248 15.98 27.88 -5.22
N VAL A 249 16.25 27.81 -6.53
CA VAL A 249 17.49 28.32 -7.13
C VAL A 249 17.39 29.70 -7.77
N ASP A 250 16.19 30.27 -7.88
CA ASP A 250 15.97 31.51 -8.66
C ASP A 250 16.75 32.69 -8.10
N ARG A 251 16.90 32.77 -6.78
CA ARG A 251 17.72 33.81 -6.14
C ARG A 251 19.20 33.63 -6.46
N TYR A 252 19.73 32.41 -6.40
CA TYR A 252 21.13 32.14 -6.73
C TYR A 252 21.44 32.43 -8.20
N LEU A 253 20.50 32.11 -9.10
CA LEU A 253 20.61 32.44 -10.52
C LEU A 253 20.57 33.97 -10.74
N ARG A 254 19.61 34.68 -10.15
CA ARG A 254 19.50 36.16 -10.29
C ARG A 254 20.69 36.92 -9.72
N THR A 255 21.30 36.41 -8.66
CA THR A 255 22.48 37.03 -8.03
C THR A 255 23.81 36.59 -8.65
N GLY A 256 23.77 35.67 -9.63
CA GLY A 256 24.96 35.14 -10.30
C GLY A 256 25.81 34.20 -9.43
N GLN A 257 25.31 33.76 -8.28
CA GLN A 257 26.01 32.79 -7.42
C GLN A 257 25.99 31.37 -8.00
N LEU A 258 24.92 31.05 -8.73
CA LEU A 258 24.83 29.85 -9.56
C LEU A 258 24.51 30.24 -11.00
N VAL A 259 24.90 29.39 -11.92
CA VAL A 259 24.53 29.43 -13.34
C VAL A 259 23.95 28.07 -13.74
N ALA A 260 23.10 28.07 -14.77
CA ALA A 260 22.55 26.86 -15.37
C ALA A 260 23.27 26.61 -16.71
N PRO A 261 24.32 25.76 -16.73
CA PRO A 261 25.18 25.60 -17.91
C PRO A 261 24.52 24.91 -19.09
N PHE A 262 23.43 24.17 -18.87
CA PHE A 262 22.79 23.32 -19.89
C PHE A 262 21.35 23.74 -20.13
N GLY A 263 20.89 23.60 -21.38
CA GLY A 263 19.58 24.07 -21.82
C GLY A 263 18.42 23.21 -21.35
N THR A 264 18.66 21.91 -21.10
CA THR A 264 17.61 20.95 -20.71
C THR A 264 17.03 21.28 -19.34
N ARG A 265 15.71 21.44 -19.28
CA ARG A 265 14.95 21.68 -18.05
C ARG A 265 13.77 20.73 -17.99
N LEU A 266 13.58 20.08 -16.85
CA LEU A 266 12.48 19.15 -16.64
C LEU A 266 11.47 19.74 -15.67
N THR A 267 10.19 19.67 -16.01
CA THR A 267 9.10 20.13 -15.15
C THR A 267 8.64 18.99 -14.26
N SER A 268 8.59 19.24 -12.96
CA SER A 268 8.02 18.30 -11.98
C SER A 268 6.50 18.25 -12.11
N ARG A 269 5.91 17.07 -11.89
CA ARG A 269 4.45 16.90 -11.75
C ARG A 269 3.92 17.42 -10.42
N SER A 270 4.81 17.79 -9.48
CA SER A 270 4.50 18.39 -8.20
C SER A 270 4.94 19.85 -8.15
N GLY A 271 4.31 20.64 -7.30
CA GLY A 271 4.62 22.05 -7.09
C GLY A 271 4.55 22.43 -5.61
N TYR A 272 4.86 23.68 -5.32
CA TYR A 272 4.73 24.28 -4.00
C TYR A 272 3.34 24.90 -3.88
N TYR A 273 2.64 24.54 -2.81
CA TYR A 273 1.28 24.99 -2.52
C TYR A 273 1.23 25.64 -1.15
N LEU A 274 0.49 26.74 -1.03
CA LEU A 274 0.04 27.28 0.23
C LEU A 274 -1.17 26.47 0.69
N VAL A 275 -1.08 25.85 1.86
CA VAL A 275 -2.16 25.07 2.44
C VAL A 275 -2.65 25.67 3.74
N SER A 276 -3.95 25.59 3.99
CA SER A 276 -4.57 26.00 5.26
C SER A 276 -5.64 24.99 5.65
N PRO A 277 -5.72 24.56 6.93
CA PRO A 277 -6.83 23.72 7.38
C PRO A 277 -8.18 24.36 7.04
N ALA A 278 -9.14 23.60 6.54
CA ALA A 278 -10.43 24.15 6.10
C ALA A 278 -11.13 24.96 7.21
N SER A 279 -11.01 24.53 8.47
CA SER A 279 -11.53 25.23 9.65
C SER A 279 -10.86 26.58 9.95
N LYS A 280 -9.62 26.78 9.48
CA LYS A 280 -8.84 28.00 9.70
C LYS A 280 -8.74 28.87 8.44
N ALA A 281 -9.10 28.34 7.28
CA ALA A 281 -8.93 29.00 5.98
C ALA A 281 -9.58 30.39 5.93
N GLN A 282 -10.75 30.54 6.56
CA GLN A 282 -11.50 31.80 6.59
C GLN A 282 -11.05 32.80 7.67
N LEU A 283 -10.06 32.45 8.52
CA LEU A 283 -9.56 33.38 9.52
C LEU A 283 -8.90 34.58 8.82
N ARG A 284 -9.20 35.80 9.30
CA ARG A 284 -8.66 37.05 8.71
C ARG A 284 -7.14 37.02 8.52
N LYS A 285 -6.39 36.56 9.53
CA LYS A 285 -4.92 36.42 9.46
C LYS A 285 -4.46 35.48 8.33
N VAL A 286 -5.22 34.41 8.07
CA VAL A 286 -4.92 33.40 7.06
C VAL A 286 -5.21 33.95 5.66
N GLU A 287 -6.35 34.63 5.48
CA GLU A 287 -6.71 35.27 4.21
C GLU A 287 -5.77 36.40 3.79
N LEU A 288 -5.27 37.18 4.75
CA LEU A 288 -4.30 38.24 4.49
C LEU A 288 -2.98 37.64 4.00
N PHE A 289 -2.46 36.63 4.71
CA PHE A 289 -1.23 35.98 4.31
C PHE A 289 -1.36 35.21 2.99
N ARG A 290 -2.49 34.53 2.76
CA ARG A 290 -2.75 33.85 1.48
C ARG A 290 -2.67 34.81 0.31
N ARG A 291 -3.41 35.93 0.37
CA ARG A 291 -3.44 36.92 -0.72
C ARG A 291 -2.05 37.49 -0.98
N TRP A 292 -1.34 37.85 0.09
CA TRP A 292 0.04 38.31 -0.01
C TRP A 292 0.95 37.26 -0.65
N ALA A 293 0.93 36.01 -0.16
CA ALA A 293 1.80 34.94 -0.64
C ALA A 293 1.55 34.58 -2.10
N LEU A 294 0.29 34.55 -2.56
CA LEU A 294 -0.03 34.31 -3.97
C LEU A 294 0.50 35.41 -4.89
N THR A 295 0.62 36.65 -4.42
CA THR A 295 1.20 37.76 -5.20
C THR A 295 2.72 37.81 -5.08
N ALA A 296 3.27 37.67 -3.88
CA ALA A 296 4.69 37.86 -3.60
C ALA A 296 5.54 36.62 -3.89
N LEU A 297 4.94 35.42 -3.86
CA LEU A 297 5.62 34.13 -4.06
C LEU A 297 5.04 33.32 -5.23
N GLY A 298 3.97 33.82 -5.87
CA GLY A 298 3.29 33.15 -6.98
C GLY A 298 3.99 33.28 -8.33
N GLU A 299 3.64 32.42 -9.29
CA GLU A 299 4.23 32.38 -10.64
C GLU A 299 4.18 33.74 -11.39
N ASP A 300 3.17 34.58 -11.12
CA ASP A 300 3.00 35.92 -11.73
C ASP A 300 4.02 36.97 -11.22
N SER A 301 4.88 36.63 -10.26
CA SER A 301 5.93 37.53 -9.73
C SER A 301 7.26 37.45 -10.48
N ALA A 302 7.40 36.52 -11.44
CA ALA A 302 8.57 36.38 -12.29
C ALA A 302 8.33 37.06 -13.66
N PRO A 303 9.32 37.79 -14.23
CA PRO A 303 9.15 38.41 -15.55
C PRO A 303 8.94 37.33 -16.61
N ALA A 304 7.92 37.57 -17.44
CA ALA A 304 7.47 36.70 -18.51
C ALA A 304 8.62 36.26 -19.44
N HIS A 305 8.85 34.95 -19.53
CA HIS A 305 9.36 34.36 -20.76
C HIS A 305 8.15 34.01 -21.63
N THR A 306 8.01 34.78 -22.69
CA THR A 306 7.05 34.65 -23.79
C THR A 306 7.22 33.32 -24.51
N ASP A 307 6.15 32.53 -24.62
CA ASP A 307 5.50 32.37 -25.93
C ASP A 307 4.09 31.76 -25.79
N ASP A 308 3.25 32.23 -26.69
CA ASP A 308 1.80 32.20 -26.72
C ASP A 308 1.23 30.87 -27.27
N ALA A 309 0.10 30.41 -26.71
CA ALA A 309 -0.99 29.71 -27.40
C ALA A 309 -1.90 28.98 -26.39
N ARG A 310 -2.88 29.70 -25.84
CA ARG A 310 -4.17 29.10 -25.45
C ARG A 310 -5.10 29.14 -26.65
N ALA A 311 -5.39 27.98 -27.25
CA ALA A 311 -6.59 27.74 -28.02
C ALA A 311 -6.93 26.24 -27.99
N ASP A 312 -8.20 25.95 -27.76
CA ASP A 312 -8.92 24.66 -27.82
C ASP A 312 -8.11 23.41 -28.18
N GLN A 313 -8.08 22.44 -27.24
CA GLN A 313 -7.72 21.05 -27.55
C GLN A 313 -8.92 20.09 -27.34
N PRO A 314 -9.15 19.16 -28.29
CA PRO A 314 -10.17 18.11 -28.25
C PRO A 314 -9.76 17.02 -27.21
N PRO A 315 -10.54 15.93 -26.99
CA PRO A 315 -10.39 15.12 -25.78
C PRO A 315 -8.96 14.60 -25.64
N LEU A 316 -8.43 14.74 -24.41
CA LEU A 316 -7.11 14.31 -23.95
C LEU A 316 -6.59 13.15 -24.79
N ALA A 317 -5.69 13.47 -25.73
CA ALA A 317 -4.82 12.48 -26.33
C ALA A 317 -4.10 11.76 -25.17
N VAL A 318 -4.05 10.44 -25.27
CA VAL A 318 -3.38 9.53 -24.32
C VAL A 318 -2.02 10.13 -23.95
N ALA A 319 -1.89 10.61 -22.71
CA ALA A 319 -0.63 11.13 -22.20
C ALA A 319 0.45 10.05 -22.36
N GLU A 320 1.62 10.43 -22.88
CA GLU A 320 2.80 9.57 -22.89
C GLU A 320 3.04 9.01 -21.49
N ASP A 321 3.31 7.71 -21.44
CA ASP A 321 3.35 6.93 -20.22
C ASP A 321 4.46 7.48 -19.31
N PRO A 322 4.21 7.81 -18.02
CA PRO A 322 5.31 8.15 -17.12
C PRO A 322 6.35 7.01 -17.12
N ASP A 323 7.64 7.36 -17.04
CA ASP A 323 8.71 6.38 -16.95
C ASP A 323 8.59 5.60 -15.63
N TYR A 324 7.85 4.49 -15.67
CA TYR A 324 7.84 3.53 -14.58
C TYR A 324 9.16 2.78 -14.68
N HIS A 325 10.03 2.93 -13.67
CA HIS A 325 11.27 2.14 -13.54
C HIS A 325 10.94 0.65 -13.44
N TYR A 326 10.69 0.03 -14.58
CA TYR A 326 10.35 -1.36 -14.74
C TYR A 326 11.60 -2.16 -15.02
N GLN A 327 11.70 -3.31 -14.38
CA GLN A 327 12.81 -4.22 -14.57
C GLN A 327 12.26 -5.54 -15.13
N PRO A 328 12.71 -5.97 -16.31
CA PRO A 328 12.41 -7.29 -16.82
C PRO A 328 12.89 -8.38 -15.86
N LEU A 329 12.24 -9.55 -15.91
CA LEU A 329 12.57 -10.66 -15.00
C LEU A 329 14.05 -11.07 -15.07
N ALA A 330 14.67 -11.02 -16.24
CA ALA A 330 16.10 -11.33 -16.40
C ALA A 330 16.99 -10.43 -15.52
N GLU A 331 16.70 -9.13 -15.47
CA GLU A 331 17.44 -8.18 -14.63
C GLU A 331 17.17 -8.39 -13.15
N ILE A 332 15.93 -8.71 -12.78
CA ILE A 332 15.55 -9.02 -11.39
C ILE A 332 16.34 -10.24 -10.89
N LEU A 333 16.36 -11.32 -11.66
CA LEU A 333 17.08 -12.55 -11.32
C LEU A 333 18.60 -12.30 -11.24
N ALA A 334 19.16 -11.58 -12.21
CA ALA A 334 20.58 -11.22 -12.21
C ALA A 334 20.96 -10.37 -10.99
N ARG A 335 20.13 -9.39 -10.64
CA ARG A 335 20.33 -8.54 -9.45
C ARG A 335 20.39 -9.36 -8.18
N TRP A 336 19.41 -10.22 -7.93
CA TRP A 336 19.35 -10.98 -6.67
C TRP A 336 20.39 -12.09 -6.61
N LYS A 337 20.72 -12.72 -7.75
CA LYS A 337 21.85 -13.64 -7.87
C LYS A 337 23.17 -12.96 -7.50
N ALA A 338 23.38 -11.71 -7.91
CA ALA A 338 24.60 -10.95 -7.60
C ALA A 338 24.64 -10.43 -6.15
N GLN A 339 23.53 -9.91 -5.63
CA GLN A 339 23.50 -9.25 -4.32
C GLN A 339 23.37 -10.23 -3.14
N THR A 340 22.57 -11.28 -3.28
CA THR A 340 22.25 -12.22 -2.19
C THR A 340 22.16 -13.67 -2.68
N PRO A 341 23.23 -14.23 -3.30
CA PRO A 341 23.19 -15.53 -3.96
C PRO A 341 22.71 -16.67 -3.06
N ASP A 342 23.23 -16.73 -1.82
CA ASP A 342 22.99 -17.85 -0.89
C ASP A 342 21.74 -17.69 -0.03
N LYS A 343 21.04 -16.56 -0.18
CA LYS A 343 19.82 -16.32 0.57
C LYS A 343 18.68 -17.15 -0.01
N LEU A 344 17.88 -17.74 0.88
CA LEU A 344 16.66 -18.46 0.50
C LEU A 344 15.69 -17.52 -0.23
N ALA A 345 15.29 -17.94 -1.43
CA ALA A 345 14.29 -17.28 -2.26
C ALA A 345 12.92 -17.94 -2.09
N LEU A 346 12.85 -19.26 -2.36
CA LEU A 346 11.61 -20.05 -2.28
C LEU A 346 11.77 -21.20 -1.29
N VAL A 347 10.72 -21.45 -0.51
CA VAL A 347 10.67 -22.56 0.46
C VAL A 347 9.31 -23.24 0.38
N ASP A 348 9.30 -24.56 0.13
CA ASP A 348 8.13 -25.40 0.36
C ASP A 348 8.10 -25.82 1.84
N VAL A 349 7.08 -25.36 2.59
CA VAL A 349 6.99 -25.64 4.03
C VAL A 349 6.48 -27.04 4.35
N GLN A 350 5.95 -27.77 3.36
CA GLN A 350 5.45 -29.13 3.52
C GLN A 350 6.51 -30.17 3.17
N GLN A 351 7.14 -30.00 2.01
CA GLN A 351 8.18 -30.92 1.52
C GLN A 351 9.58 -30.55 2.04
N GLY A 352 9.74 -29.35 2.61
CA GLY A 352 11.02 -28.87 3.12
C GLY A 352 12.02 -28.47 2.03
N ARG A 353 11.62 -28.48 0.75
CA ARG A 353 12.46 -28.08 -0.38
C ARG A 353 12.77 -26.59 -0.32
N ARG A 354 14.02 -26.23 -0.63
CA ARG A 354 14.54 -24.86 -0.52
C ARG A 354 15.31 -24.50 -1.78
N ILE A 355 15.17 -23.25 -2.21
CA ILE A 355 15.83 -22.70 -3.39
C ILE A 355 16.40 -21.34 -2.99
N THR A 356 17.71 -21.15 -3.16
CA THR A 356 18.40 -19.86 -2.99
C THR A 356 18.20 -18.96 -4.21
N PHE A 357 18.52 -17.67 -4.12
CA PHE A 357 18.41 -16.77 -5.30
C PHE A 357 19.33 -17.17 -6.45
N SER A 358 20.53 -17.69 -6.16
CA SER A 358 21.43 -18.20 -7.20
C SER A 358 20.83 -19.40 -7.92
N GLU A 359 20.29 -20.35 -7.17
CA GLU A 359 19.65 -21.55 -7.71
C GLU A 359 18.35 -21.23 -8.45
N LEU A 360 17.58 -20.26 -7.97
CA LEU A 360 16.36 -19.79 -8.63
C LEU A 360 16.65 -19.28 -10.04
N ALA A 361 17.67 -18.42 -10.18
CA ALA A 361 18.06 -17.90 -11.48
C ALA A 361 18.45 -19.02 -12.45
N ASN A 362 19.25 -19.98 -11.99
CA ASN A 362 19.66 -21.14 -12.80
C ASN A 362 18.47 -22.03 -13.19
N LEU A 363 17.59 -22.35 -12.24
CA LEU A 363 16.39 -23.15 -12.48
C LEU A 363 15.47 -22.48 -13.50
N VAL A 364 15.22 -21.18 -13.34
CA VAL A 364 14.36 -20.42 -14.26
C VAL A 364 14.95 -20.36 -15.67
N ASP A 365 16.25 -20.10 -15.80
CA ASP A 365 16.92 -20.06 -17.10
C ASP A 365 16.90 -21.45 -17.78
N ASN A 366 17.13 -22.55 -17.05
CA ASN A 366 17.07 -23.90 -17.61
C ASN A 366 15.68 -24.30 -18.08
N VAL A 367 14.66 -24.00 -17.29
CA VAL A 367 13.28 -24.28 -17.66
C VAL A 367 12.89 -23.44 -18.88
N ALA A 368 13.33 -22.18 -18.94
CA ALA A 368 13.09 -21.31 -20.10
C ALA A 368 13.76 -21.84 -21.37
N LEU A 369 14.99 -22.38 -21.29
CA LEU A 369 15.66 -23.00 -22.43
C LEU A 369 14.89 -24.22 -22.97
N GLN A 370 14.47 -25.11 -22.07
CA GLN A 370 13.68 -26.31 -22.42
C GLN A 370 12.31 -25.96 -23.04
N LEU A 371 11.65 -24.91 -22.55
CA LEU A 371 10.37 -24.43 -23.12
C LEU A 371 10.56 -23.82 -24.50
N ARG A 372 11.65 -23.08 -24.70
CA ARG A 372 11.99 -22.48 -26.00
C ARG A 372 12.30 -23.54 -27.05
N GLU A 373 13.00 -24.62 -26.69
CA GLU A 373 13.24 -25.77 -27.58
C GLU A 373 11.94 -26.42 -28.06
N ARG A 374 10.87 -26.31 -27.27
CA ARG A 374 9.53 -26.80 -27.58
C ARG A 374 8.65 -25.74 -28.25
N GLY A 375 9.26 -24.66 -28.73
CA GLY A 375 8.60 -23.65 -29.56
C GLY A 375 7.92 -22.51 -28.80
N VAL A 376 8.08 -22.41 -27.47
CA VAL A 376 7.53 -21.27 -26.71
C VAL A 376 8.33 -20.00 -27.04
N THR A 377 7.64 -18.96 -27.50
CA THR A 377 8.22 -17.66 -27.85
C THR A 377 7.46 -16.50 -27.19
N ALA A 378 7.96 -15.26 -27.37
CA ALA A 378 7.35 -14.08 -26.78
C ALA A 378 5.90 -13.87 -27.27
N GLY A 379 4.99 -13.56 -26.35
CA GLY A 379 3.56 -13.36 -26.64
C GLY A 379 2.72 -14.65 -26.74
N GLU A 380 3.34 -15.82 -26.80
CA GLU A 380 2.62 -17.09 -26.84
C GLU A 380 1.89 -17.37 -25.53
N ARG A 381 0.67 -17.89 -25.63
CA ARG A 381 -0.16 -18.22 -24.46
C ARG A 381 0.15 -19.64 -24.02
N VAL A 382 0.63 -19.79 -22.79
CA VAL A 382 0.91 -21.10 -22.21
C VAL A 382 0.03 -21.33 -20.99
N LEU A 383 -0.76 -22.41 -21.04
CA LEU A 383 -1.65 -22.79 -19.95
C LEU A 383 -0.87 -23.59 -18.90
N LEU A 384 -0.94 -23.15 -17.64
CA LEU A 384 -0.39 -23.87 -16.49
C LEU A 384 -1.50 -24.65 -15.80
N HIS A 385 -1.63 -25.93 -16.13
CA HIS A 385 -2.49 -26.88 -15.42
C HIS A 385 -1.66 -27.59 -14.35
N ALA A 386 -1.40 -26.88 -13.25
CA ALA A 386 -0.44 -27.28 -12.23
C ALA A 386 -1.01 -27.08 -10.81
N GLU A 387 -0.68 -28.02 -9.93
CA GLU A 387 -0.94 -27.90 -8.49
C GLU A 387 -0.09 -26.78 -7.86
N GLU A 388 -0.48 -26.36 -6.65
CA GLU A 388 0.26 -25.33 -5.93
C GLU A 388 1.58 -25.90 -5.36
N GLY A 389 2.71 -25.35 -5.82
CA GLY A 389 4.05 -25.82 -5.45
C GLY A 389 5.15 -24.95 -6.07
N LEU A 390 6.42 -25.31 -5.81
CA LEU A 390 7.57 -24.56 -6.33
C LEU A 390 7.66 -24.64 -7.85
N GLU A 391 7.31 -25.80 -8.42
CA GLU A 391 7.30 -26.09 -9.84
C GLU A 391 6.42 -25.11 -10.61
N LYS A 392 5.22 -24.81 -10.10
CA LYS A 392 4.29 -23.84 -10.70
C LYS A 392 4.90 -22.45 -10.78
N VAL A 393 5.58 -21.99 -9.73
CA VAL A 393 6.27 -20.69 -9.72
C VAL A 393 7.48 -20.70 -10.64
N LEU A 394 8.26 -21.78 -10.68
CA LEU A 394 9.41 -21.91 -11.59
C LEU A 394 8.98 -21.88 -13.06
N LEU A 395 7.94 -22.63 -13.43
CA LEU A 395 7.36 -22.62 -14.78
C LEU A 395 6.82 -21.23 -15.13
N TRP A 396 6.12 -20.57 -14.20
CA TRP A 396 5.63 -19.21 -14.38
C TRP A 396 6.78 -18.23 -14.69
N LEU A 397 7.82 -18.24 -13.86
CA LEU A 397 8.98 -17.38 -14.05
C LEU A 397 9.73 -17.69 -15.34
N ALA A 398 9.84 -18.96 -15.72
CA ALA A 398 10.45 -19.36 -17.00
C ALA A 398 9.66 -18.86 -18.22
N LEU A 399 8.33 -18.87 -18.15
CA LEU A 399 7.49 -18.29 -19.20
C LEU A 399 7.68 -16.77 -19.31
N TRP A 400 7.69 -16.05 -18.18
CA TRP A 400 8.02 -14.62 -18.18
C TRP A 400 9.46 -14.33 -18.62
N ARG A 401 10.39 -15.25 -18.37
CA ARG A 401 11.78 -15.17 -18.84
C ARG A 401 11.86 -15.22 -20.38
N LEU A 402 10.89 -15.86 -21.03
CA LEU A 402 10.69 -15.90 -22.48
C LEU A 402 9.73 -14.82 -23.02
N ALA A 403 9.18 -13.96 -22.15
CA ALA A 403 8.11 -13.03 -22.47
C ALA A 403 6.82 -13.70 -23.01
N ALA A 404 6.57 -14.95 -22.61
CA ALA A 404 5.33 -15.67 -22.90
C ALA A 404 4.21 -15.27 -21.91
N VAL A 405 2.97 -15.41 -22.34
CA VAL A 405 1.76 -15.09 -21.56
C VAL A 405 1.37 -16.30 -20.71
N VAL A 406 1.34 -16.12 -19.39
CA VAL A 406 0.99 -17.20 -18.46
C VAL A 406 -0.52 -17.28 -18.26
N CYS A 407 -1.12 -18.44 -18.52
CA CYS A 407 -2.54 -18.69 -18.26
C CYS A 407 -2.68 -19.68 -17.08
N PRO A 408 -2.70 -19.21 -15.81
CA PRO A 408 -2.71 -20.08 -14.63
C PRO A 408 -4.12 -20.61 -14.34
N ILE A 409 -4.44 -21.73 -14.97
CA ILE A 409 -5.79 -22.30 -14.91
C ILE A 409 -5.65 -23.80 -14.67
N GLU A 410 -5.96 -24.20 -13.44
CA GLU A 410 -6.07 -25.61 -13.11
C GLU A 410 -7.39 -26.18 -13.67
N LEU A 411 -7.31 -26.91 -14.78
CA LEU A 411 -8.46 -27.43 -15.52
C LEU A 411 -9.33 -28.38 -14.67
N SER A 412 -8.70 -29.09 -13.72
CA SER A 412 -9.37 -29.97 -12.75
C SER A 412 -10.34 -29.22 -11.82
N ARG A 413 -10.22 -27.89 -11.72
CA ARG A 413 -11.08 -27.06 -10.87
C ARG A 413 -12.27 -26.47 -11.62
N LEU A 414 -12.29 -26.58 -12.95
CA LEU A 414 -13.41 -26.11 -13.76
C LEU A 414 -14.62 -27.03 -13.62
N ARG A 415 -15.82 -26.50 -13.89
CA ARG A 415 -17.04 -27.32 -14.00
C ARG A 415 -16.92 -28.30 -15.18
N SER A 416 -17.66 -29.41 -15.14
CA SER A 416 -17.72 -30.35 -16.25
C SER A 416 -18.17 -29.64 -17.54
N GLY A 417 -17.49 -29.87 -18.66
CA GLY A 417 -17.75 -29.21 -19.95
C GLY A 417 -17.10 -27.84 -20.19
N ALA A 418 -16.58 -27.18 -19.14
CA ALA A 418 -15.97 -25.85 -19.30
C ALA A 418 -14.52 -25.87 -19.83
N CYS A 419 -13.84 -27.02 -19.79
CA CYS A 419 -12.44 -27.15 -20.25
C CYS A 419 -12.30 -26.80 -21.74
N THR A 420 -13.17 -27.36 -22.59
CA THR A 420 -13.15 -27.10 -24.04
C THR A 420 -13.33 -25.61 -24.33
N GLN A 421 -14.30 -24.97 -23.72
CA GLN A 421 -14.56 -23.53 -23.89
C GLN A 421 -13.36 -22.66 -23.47
N VAL A 422 -12.70 -23.02 -22.36
CA VAL A 422 -11.50 -22.32 -21.89
C VAL A 422 -10.36 -22.47 -22.88
N LEU A 423 -10.11 -23.68 -23.37
CA LEU A 423 -9.03 -23.97 -24.32
C LEU A 423 -9.30 -23.32 -25.69
N GLU A 424 -10.54 -23.39 -26.18
CA GLU A 424 -10.95 -22.75 -27.44
C GLU A 424 -10.84 -21.23 -27.39
N ARG A 425 -11.15 -20.60 -26.25
CA ARG A 425 -11.00 -19.15 -26.10
C ARG A 425 -9.54 -18.72 -25.93
N LEU A 426 -8.76 -19.48 -25.17
CA LEU A 426 -7.36 -19.14 -24.91
C LEU A 426 -6.45 -19.44 -26.11
N GLN A 427 -6.73 -20.51 -26.86
CA GLN A 427 -5.85 -21.04 -27.90
C GLN A 427 -4.39 -21.18 -27.41
N PRO A 428 -4.12 -21.92 -26.31
CA PRO A 428 -2.76 -22.03 -25.78
C PRO A 428 -1.85 -22.74 -26.79
N ALA A 429 -0.65 -22.22 -27.00
CA ALA A 429 0.39 -22.89 -27.78
C ALA A 429 0.89 -24.16 -27.10
N LEU A 430 0.91 -24.15 -25.77
CA LEU A 430 1.35 -25.27 -24.96
C LEU A 430 0.53 -25.36 -23.66
N ILE A 431 0.30 -26.58 -23.18
CA ILE A 431 -0.33 -26.89 -21.90
C ILE A 431 0.69 -27.60 -21.03
N LEU A 432 1.13 -26.95 -19.96
CA LEU A 432 2.08 -27.50 -19.00
C LEU A 432 1.34 -28.17 -17.85
N CYS A 433 1.72 -29.42 -17.55
CA CYS A 433 1.11 -30.20 -16.47
C CYS A 433 2.15 -30.73 -15.49
N THR A 434 2.02 -30.41 -14.21
CA THR A 434 2.89 -30.99 -13.16
C THR A 434 2.45 -32.40 -12.78
N SER A 435 3.37 -33.18 -12.22
CA SER A 435 3.08 -34.49 -11.61
C SER A 435 1.91 -34.36 -10.61
N GLY A 436 0.78 -35.01 -10.89
CA GLY A 436 -0.46 -34.94 -10.09
C GLY A 436 -1.64 -34.26 -10.80
N ALA A 437 -1.41 -33.51 -11.88
CA ALA A 437 -2.48 -32.88 -12.63
C ALA A 437 -3.35 -33.90 -13.37
N ASP A 438 -4.67 -33.73 -13.31
CA ASP A 438 -5.65 -34.57 -14.02
C ASP A 438 -5.65 -34.25 -15.52
N VAL A 439 -4.89 -35.04 -16.29
CA VAL A 439 -4.74 -34.87 -17.74
C VAL A 439 -5.92 -35.44 -18.54
N GLU A 440 -6.74 -36.30 -17.95
CA GLU A 440 -7.89 -36.91 -18.63
C GLU A 440 -8.98 -35.89 -18.95
N ARG A 441 -9.03 -34.80 -18.19
CA ARG A 441 -9.95 -33.68 -18.43
C ARG A 441 -9.57 -32.80 -19.62
N ILE A 442 -8.40 -33.02 -20.22
CA ILE A 442 -7.97 -32.30 -21.42
C ILE A 442 -8.62 -32.98 -22.64
N PRO A 443 -9.42 -32.26 -23.44
CA PRO A 443 -10.03 -32.85 -24.63
C PRO A 443 -8.97 -33.35 -25.62
N ASP A 444 -9.24 -34.46 -26.32
CA ASP A 444 -8.26 -35.13 -27.19
C ASP A 444 -7.63 -34.20 -28.24
N ALA A 445 -8.40 -33.24 -28.77
CA ALA A 445 -7.93 -32.24 -29.72
C ALA A 445 -6.77 -31.37 -29.19
N TRP A 446 -6.60 -31.29 -27.87
CA TRP A 446 -5.58 -30.48 -27.19
C TRP A 446 -4.44 -31.30 -26.60
N LYS A 447 -4.57 -32.64 -26.53
CA LYS A 447 -3.54 -33.52 -25.95
C LYS A 447 -2.21 -33.44 -26.70
N GLY A 448 -2.21 -33.13 -28.01
CA GLY A 448 -0.99 -32.90 -28.77
C GLY A 448 -0.17 -31.66 -28.37
N ARG A 449 -0.74 -30.77 -27.54
CA ARG A 449 -0.06 -29.58 -26.98
C ARG A 449 0.31 -29.77 -25.50
N LEU A 450 0.11 -30.96 -24.96
CA LEU A 450 0.41 -31.29 -23.57
C LEU A 450 1.91 -31.53 -23.40
N LEU A 451 2.48 -30.96 -22.35
CA LEU A 451 3.84 -31.24 -21.92
C LEU A 451 3.88 -31.46 -20.40
N ALA A 452 4.37 -32.64 -20.01
CA ALA A 452 4.51 -32.99 -18.61
C ALA A 452 5.72 -32.27 -17.98
N CYS A 453 5.60 -31.94 -16.71
CA CYS A 453 6.60 -31.25 -15.89
C CYS A 453 6.74 -31.99 -14.55
N GLY A 454 7.91 -31.96 -13.91
CA GLY A 454 8.01 -32.40 -12.51
C GLY A 454 9.24 -33.20 -12.11
N VAL A 455 10.20 -33.40 -13.01
CA VAL A 455 11.36 -34.24 -12.69
C VAL A 455 12.47 -33.38 -12.06
N TRP A 456 12.80 -33.65 -10.80
CA TRP A 456 13.90 -32.99 -10.09
C TRP A 456 15.17 -33.83 -10.15
N GLU A 457 16.29 -33.21 -10.50
CA GLU A 457 17.67 -33.73 -10.40
C GLU A 457 18.01 -35.04 -11.18
N GLU A 458 17.02 -35.81 -11.65
CA GLU A 458 17.21 -37.02 -12.47
C GLU A 458 16.21 -37.07 -13.63
N ALA A 459 16.51 -36.42 -14.77
CA ALA A 459 15.92 -36.88 -16.02
C ALA A 459 16.66 -38.14 -16.44
N ASP A 460 15.98 -39.28 -16.55
CA ASP A 460 16.54 -40.42 -17.29
C ASP A 460 16.88 -39.91 -18.70
N PRO A 461 18.14 -39.98 -19.15
CA PRO A 461 18.51 -39.57 -20.52
C PRO A 461 17.74 -40.34 -21.60
N GLN A 462 17.09 -41.45 -21.25
CA GLN A 462 16.21 -42.23 -22.12
C GLN A 462 14.71 -41.92 -21.96
N SER A 463 14.31 -41.07 -21.01
CA SER A 463 12.96 -40.51 -20.96
C SER A 463 12.83 -39.51 -22.11
N GLU A 464 11.93 -39.80 -23.04
CA GLU A 464 11.67 -39.02 -24.26
C GLU A 464 11.65 -37.50 -24.03
N ASP A 465 11.91 -36.74 -25.11
CA ASP A 465 11.90 -35.26 -25.24
C ASP A 465 10.61 -34.54 -24.75
N SER A 466 9.72 -35.20 -24.02
CA SER A 466 8.37 -34.80 -23.64
C SER A 466 8.20 -34.36 -22.18
N VAL A 467 9.29 -34.15 -21.41
CA VAL A 467 9.21 -33.71 -20.00
C VAL A 467 10.11 -32.51 -19.68
N ILE A 468 9.61 -31.56 -18.87
CA ILE A 468 10.41 -30.48 -18.28
C ILE A 468 11.07 -30.93 -16.98
N SER A 469 12.39 -30.76 -16.91
CA SER A 469 13.23 -31.05 -15.73
C SER A 469 13.62 -29.78 -14.96
N PHE A 470 13.68 -29.89 -13.63
CA PHE A 470 14.08 -28.82 -12.70
C PHE A 470 15.53 -29.04 -12.22
N THR A 471 16.48 -28.63 -13.06
CA THR A 471 17.91 -28.80 -12.80
C THR A 471 18.55 -27.51 -12.30
N ARG A 472 19.38 -27.60 -11.26
CA ARG A 472 20.07 -26.44 -10.63
C ARG A 472 21.34 -25.97 -11.36
N ALA A 473 21.79 -26.74 -12.35
CA ALA A 473 22.97 -26.42 -13.17
C ALA A 473 22.81 -25.06 -13.86
N ALA A 474 23.90 -24.36 -14.16
CA ALA A 474 23.79 -23.11 -14.90
C ALA A 474 23.52 -23.40 -16.39
N GLY A 475 22.40 -22.91 -16.92
CA GLY A 475 22.12 -22.89 -18.35
C GLY A 475 22.81 -21.72 -19.06
N ASP A 476 22.95 -21.80 -20.38
CA ASP A 476 23.46 -20.71 -21.20
C ASP A 476 22.39 -19.62 -21.40
N ALA A 477 22.33 -18.69 -20.45
CA ALA A 477 21.37 -17.59 -20.45
C ALA A 477 21.51 -16.64 -21.65
N SER A 478 22.63 -16.69 -22.40
CA SER A 478 22.84 -15.84 -23.59
C SER A 478 21.88 -16.15 -24.73
N GLN A 479 21.29 -17.36 -24.71
CA GLN A 479 20.33 -17.78 -25.71
C GLN A 479 18.90 -17.31 -25.40
N LEU A 480 18.64 -16.85 -24.18
CA LEU A 480 17.32 -16.36 -23.76
C LEU A 480 17.15 -14.87 -24.12
N PRO A 481 15.92 -14.41 -24.40
CA PRO A 481 15.67 -13.00 -24.73
C PRO A 481 16.00 -12.08 -23.54
N ARG A 482 16.06 -10.77 -23.73
CA ARG A 482 16.29 -9.82 -22.61
C ARG A 482 15.14 -9.77 -21.58
N GLY A 483 13.98 -10.32 -21.93
CA GLY A 483 12.77 -10.33 -21.11
C GLY A 483 11.65 -9.47 -21.70
N ALA A 484 10.47 -9.55 -21.10
CA ALA A 484 9.27 -8.84 -21.55
C ALA A 484 9.39 -7.32 -21.33
N ARG A 485 8.84 -6.55 -22.25
CA ARG A 485 8.63 -5.09 -22.12
C ARG A 485 7.44 -4.81 -21.21
N LEU A 486 7.35 -3.58 -20.73
CA LEU A 486 6.33 -3.14 -19.77
C LEU A 486 4.89 -3.43 -20.23
N HIS A 487 4.61 -3.27 -21.52
CA HIS A 487 3.28 -3.45 -22.10
C HIS A 487 3.04 -4.83 -22.73
N ASP A 488 4.03 -5.71 -22.71
CA ASP A 488 3.82 -7.07 -23.19
C ASP A 488 2.82 -7.77 -22.27
N MET A 489 1.94 -8.59 -22.85
CA MET A 489 0.99 -9.38 -22.07
C MET A 489 1.75 -10.32 -21.14
N ALA A 490 1.39 -10.30 -19.86
CA ALA A 490 2.02 -11.11 -18.82
C ALA A 490 1.18 -12.32 -18.46
N SER A 491 -0.15 -12.15 -18.38
CA SER A 491 -1.04 -13.23 -17.96
C SER A 491 -2.48 -13.03 -18.41
N ILE A 492 -3.21 -14.15 -18.54
CA ILE A 492 -4.67 -14.19 -18.65
C ILE A 492 -5.21 -15.08 -17.52
N CYS A 493 -5.90 -14.48 -16.55
CA CYS A 493 -6.51 -15.21 -15.43
C CYS A 493 -8.01 -15.35 -15.61
N THR A 494 -8.59 -16.40 -15.02
CA THR A 494 -10.05 -16.57 -15.01
C THR A 494 -10.68 -16.13 -13.68
N THR A 495 -11.90 -15.59 -13.78
CA THR A 495 -12.73 -15.30 -12.60
C THR A 495 -14.04 -16.06 -12.69
N SER A 496 -14.57 -16.49 -11.54
CA SER A 496 -15.92 -17.04 -11.45
C SER A 496 -16.91 -15.90 -11.71
N GLY A 497 -17.38 -15.75 -12.94
CA GLY A 497 -18.43 -14.80 -13.28
C GLY A 497 -19.70 -15.09 -12.48
N THR A 498 -20.47 -14.05 -12.16
CA THR A 498 -21.81 -14.18 -11.53
C THR A 498 -22.82 -14.88 -12.45
N THR A 499 -22.53 -14.95 -13.74
CA THR A 499 -23.38 -15.51 -14.82
C THR A 499 -23.11 -17.00 -15.11
N GLY A 500 -22.08 -17.62 -14.51
CA GLY A 500 -21.73 -19.03 -14.70
C GLY A 500 -20.53 -19.28 -15.61
N ASP A 501 -20.29 -18.41 -16.60
CA ASP A 501 -19.13 -18.49 -17.49
C ASP A 501 -17.91 -17.76 -16.91
N PRO A 502 -16.69 -18.32 -17.05
CA PRO A 502 -15.49 -17.66 -16.58
C PRO A 502 -15.17 -16.42 -17.42
N LYS A 503 -14.89 -15.29 -16.76
CA LYS A 503 -14.32 -14.10 -17.45
C LYS A 503 -12.80 -14.26 -17.54
N PHE A 504 -12.23 -13.86 -18.67
CA PHE A 504 -10.80 -13.95 -18.94
C PHE A 504 -10.20 -12.56 -18.85
N ILE A 505 -9.52 -12.26 -17.75
CA ILE A 505 -8.95 -10.94 -17.51
C ILE A 505 -7.49 -10.93 -17.97
N VAL A 506 -7.17 -10.00 -18.86
CA VAL A 506 -5.86 -9.85 -19.50
C VAL A 506 -5.03 -8.80 -18.76
N TYR A 507 -3.78 -9.14 -18.43
CA TYR A 507 -2.84 -8.26 -17.76
C TYR A 507 -1.54 -8.17 -18.56
N ASP A 508 -0.93 -6.98 -18.57
CA ASP A 508 0.44 -6.76 -19.03
C ASP A 508 1.41 -6.73 -17.84
N HIS A 509 2.72 -6.70 -18.13
CA HIS A 509 3.75 -6.61 -17.09
C HIS A 509 3.62 -5.33 -16.24
N LYS A 510 3.09 -4.24 -16.80
CA LYS A 510 2.78 -2.99 -16.10
C LYS A 510 1.79 -3.18 -14.97
N ALA A 511 0.66 -3.85 -15.21
CA ALA A 511 -0.33 -4.12 -14.19
C ALA A 511 0.30 -4.86 -13.00
N TYR A 512 1.08 -5.91 -13.28
CA TYR A 512 1.80 -6.66 -12.23
C TYR A 512 2.81 -5.79 -11.48
N TRP A 513 3.63 -5.04 -12.20
CA TRP A 513 4.68 -4.21 -11.61
C TRP A 513 4.12 -3.18 -10.62
N LEU A 514 3.08 -2.44 -11.05
CA LEU A 514 2.48 -1.38 -10.24
C LEU A 514 1.69 -1.93 -9.05
N ASN A 515 0.93 -3.03 -9.24
CA ASN A 515 0.25 -3.68 -8.12
C ASN A 515 1.23 -4.27 -7.10
N GLY A 516 2.37 -4.79 -7.55
CA GLY A 516 3.46 -5.23 -6.67
C GLY A 516 4.04 -4.08 -5.85
N GLN A 517 4.37 -2.96 -6.48
CA GLN A 517 4.91 -1.78 -5.79
C GLN A 517 3.93 -1.24 -4.75
N ALA A 518 2.64 -1.19 -5.08
CA ALA A 518 1.59 -0.82 -4.14
C ALA A 518 1.61 -1.68 -2.87
N MET A 519 1.85 -2.99 -2.98
CA MET A 519 1.94 -3.89 -1.83
C MET A 519 3.26 -3.78 -1.07
N VAL A 520 4.37 -3.54 -1.77
CA VAL A 520 5.65 -3.25 -1.13
C VAL A 520 5.52 -2.03 -0.21
N ASP A 521 4.91 -0.95 -0.69
CA ASP A 521 4.66 0.26 0.09
C ASP A 521 3.66 0.01 1.23
N SER A 522 2.47 -0.51 0.90
CA SER A 522 1.38 -0.69 1.88
C SER A 522 1.78 -1.58 3.05
N LEU A 523 2.51 -2.67 2.77
CA LEU A 523 2.95 -3.62 3.78
C LEU A 523 4.32 -3.26 4.40
N GLY A 524 5.03 -2.27 3.86
CA GLY A 524 6.39 -1.93 4.27
C GLY A 524 7.37 -3.10 4.08
N LEU A 525 7.27 -3.79 2.94
CA LEU A 525 8.07 -4.98 2.66
C LEU A 525 9.53 -4.63 2.41
N THR A 526 10.42 -5.44 2.96
CA THR A 526 11.86 -5.34 2.73
C THR A 526 12.42 -6.71 2.38
N ALA A 527 13.66 -6.73 1.89
CA ALA A 527 14.39 -7.98 1.69
C ALA A 527 14.45 -8.85 2.96
N ARG A 528 14.34 -8.29 4.18
CA ARG A 528 14.44 -9.09 5.41
C ARG A 528 13.18 -9.90 5.72
N ASP A 529 12.05 -9.58 5.08
CA ASP A 529 10.78 -10.23 5.36
C ASP A 529 10.76 -11.69 4.88
N ARG A 530 9.92 -12.48 5.55
CA ARG A 530 9.61 -13.87 5.22
C ARG A 530 8.10 -13.98 5.12
N THR A 531 7.59 -14.25 3.93
CA THR A 531 6.15 -14.34 3.69
C THR A 531 5.68 -15.78 3.64
N LEU A 532 4.45 -16.04 4.09
CA LEU A 532 3.78 -17.34 3.91
C LEU A 532 2.53 -17.16 3.02
N GLU A 533 2.51 -17.88 1.90
CA GLU A 533 1.39 -17.95 0.98
C GLU A 533 0.87 -19.40 0.88
N TYR A 534 -0.43 -19.56 0.95
CA TYR A 534 -1.09 -20.88 0.89
C TYR A 534 -2.38 -20.86 0.04
N ARG A 535 -2.65 -19.71 -0.60
CA ARG A 535 -3.74 -19.54 -1.57
C ARG A 535 -3.23 -19.89 -2.95
N SER A 536 -4.19 -20.15 -3.84
CA SER A 536 -3.88 -20.56 -5.20
C SER A 536 -3.24 -19.45 -6.02
N PHE A 537 -2.19 -19.78 -6.79
CA PHE A 537 -1.58 -18.87 -7.76
C PHE A 537 -2.43 -18.67 -9.03
N ASP A 538 -3.57 -19.36 -9.16
CA ASP A 538 -4.59 -19.03 -10.19
C ASP A 538 -5.31 -17.72 -9.86
N TRP A 539 -5.21 -17.25 -8.62
CA TRP A 539 -5.82 -16.01 -8.19
C TRP A 539 -4.86 -14.86 -8.44
N TYR A 540 -5.31 -13.87 -9.21
CA TYR A 540 -4.54 -12.66 -9.48
C TYR A 540 -4.01 -12.01 -8.18
N SER A 541 -4.84 -11.96 -7.12
CA SER A 541 -4.47 -11.42 -5.81
C SER A 541 -3.31 -12.13 -5.12
N THR A 542 -3.13 -13.45 -5.32
CA THR A 542 -1.97 -14.20 -4.81
C THR A 542 -0.70 -13.73 -5.52
N GLN A 543 -0.79 -13.57 -6.84
CA GLN A 543 0.34 -13.17 -7.67
C GLN A 543 0.81 -11.75 -7.32
N ILE A 544 -0.11 -10.78 -7.22
CA ILE A 544 0.25 -9.38 -6.90
C ILE A 544 0.53 -9.12 -5.42
N LEU A 545 0.09 -9.98 -4.48
CA LEU A 545 0.43 -9.85 -3.05
C LEU A 545 1.75 -10.52 -2.68
N SER A 546 2.06 -11.66 -3.30
CA SER A 546 3.12 -12.55 -2.83
C SER A 546 4.22 -12.71 -3.88
N LEU A 547 3.87 -13.02 -5.15
CA LEU A 547 4.86 -13.22 -6.21
C LEU A 547 5.59 -11.92 -6.59
N MET A 548 4.85 -10.84 -6.80
CA MET A 548 5.45 -9.58 -7.25
C MET A 548 6.34 -8.94 -6.18
N PRO A 549 5.92 -8.81 -4.91
CA PRO A 549 6.81 -8.28 -3.88
C PRO A 549 8.03 -9.16 -3.61
N PHE A 550 7.90 -10.49 -3.75
CA PHE A 550 9.04 -11.41 -3.74
C PHE A 550 10.09 -11.03 -4.78
N LEU A 551 9.68 -10.84 -6.04
CA LEU A 551 10.58 -10.44 -7.12
C LEU A 551 11.16 -9.03 -6.91
N GLN A 552 10.35 -8.09 -6.43
CA GLN A 552 10.73 -6.68 -6.32
C GLN A 552 11.66 -6.39 -5.13
N THR A 553 11.52 -7.10 -4.02
CA THR A 553 12.24 -6.81 -2.77
C THR A 553 13.31 -7.84 -2.42
N GLY A 554 13.28 -9.03 -3.04
CA GLY A 554 14.18 -10.12 -2.71
C GLY A 554 13.89 -10.77 -1.36
N LEU A 555 12.68 -10.61 -0.80
CA LEU A 555 12.24 -11.33 0.41
C LEU A 555 12.21 -12.86 0.20
N THR A 556 12.06 -13.64 1.27
CA THR A 556 11.90 -15.11 1.14
C THR A 556 10.41 -15.48 1.12
N LEU A 557 9.96 -16.11 0.03
CA LEU A 557 8.58 -16.58 -0.13
C LEU A 557 8.47 -18.05 0.30
N HIS A 558 7.72 -18.28 1.38
CA HIS A 558 7.36 -19.62 1.86
C HIS A 558 5.97 -19.98 1.31
N MET A 559 5.85 -21.20 0.80
CA MET A 559 4.65 -21.69 0.15
C MET A 559 4.15 -22.96 0.79
N ALA A 560 2.83 -23.05 0.96
CA ALA A 560 2.11 -24.30 1.21
C ALA A 560 1.09 -24.53 0.08
N ALA A 561 0.84 -25.78 -0.27
CA ALA A 561 -0.12 -26.13 -1.32
C ALA A 561 -1.57 -25.78 -0.95
N ARG A 562 -1.88 -25.73 0.35
CA ARG A 562 -3.22 -25.39 0.88
C ARG A 562 -3.16 -24.88 2.31
N PHE A 563 -4.23 -24.19 2.71
CA PHE A 563 -4.47 -23.82 4.10
C PHE A 563 -4.55 -25.06 5.00
N SER A 564 -3.92 -25.00 6.17
CA SER A 564 -4.04 -26.00 7.23
C SER A 564 -4.09 -25.32 8.59
N LEU A 565 -5.23 -25.46 9.27
CA LEU A 565 -5.48 -24.85 10.57
C LEU A 565 -4.44 -25.26 11.61
N THR A 566 -4.03 -26.53 11.61
CA THR A 566 -3.10 -27.10 12.60
C THR A 566 -1.62 -26.93 12.22
N ALA A 567 -1.30 -26.71 10.94
CA ALA A 567 0.08 -26.61 10.49
C ALA A 567 0.59 -25.16 10.39
N ILE A 568 -0.29 -24.19 10.11
CA ILE A 568 0.10 -22.78 9.97
C ILE A 568 0.82 -22.22 11.20
N PRO A 569 0.33 -22.40 12.45
CA PRO A 569 1.06 -21.92 13.63
C PRO A 569 2.49 -22.49 13.70
N ARG A 570 2.65 -23.78 13.38
CA ARG A 570 3.95 -24.45 13.34
C ARG A 570 4.85 -23.88 12.25
N TRP A 571 4.33 -23.68 11.04
CA TRP A 571 5.11 -23.11 9.92
C TRP A 571 5.56 -21.69 10.22
N ILE A 572 4.68 -20.86 10.79
CA ILE A 572 5.01 -19.49 11.19
C ILE A 572 6.18 -19.50 12.17
N ALA A 573 6.08 -20.27 13.25
CA ALA A 573 7.12 -20.38 14.26
C ALA A 573 8.42 -20.97 13.70
N GLN A 574 8.35 -22.08 12.96
CA GLN A 574 9.52 -22.79 12.44
C GLN A 574 10.31 -21.96 11.43
N HIS A 575 9.62 -21.24 10.56
CA HIS A 575 10.24 -20.47 9.48
C HIS A 575 10.45 -18.99 9.84
N GLN A 576 10.01 -18.56 11.03
CA GLN A 576 10.05 -17.17 11.48
C GLN A 576 9.37 -16.24 10.48
N ILE A 577 8.16 -16.62 10.05
CA ILE A 577 7.38 -15.85 9.09
C ILE A 577 7.07 -14.47 9.70
N SER A 578 7.37 -13.39 8.97
CA SER A 578 7.07 -12.03 9.40
C SER A 578 5.69 -11.58 8.94
N ILE A 579 5.25 -12.04 7.77
CA ILE A 579 3.94 -11.68 7.20
C ILE A 579 3.27 -12.93 6.65
N SER A 580 2.01 -13.13 7.03
CA SER A 580 1.19 -14.17 6.45
C SER A 580 -0.03 -13.56 5.79
N VAL A 581 -0.54 -14.24 4.78
CA VAL A 581 -1.79 -13.84 4.16
C VAL A 581 -2.97 -14.29 5.01
N GLY A 582 -4.08 -13.56 4.90
CA GLY A 582 -5.33 -13.92 5.54
C GLY A 582 -6.54 -13.53 4.68
N VAL A 583 -7.61 -14.26 4.91
CA VAL A 583 -8.97 -13.97 4.42
C VAL A 583 -9.92 -14.13 5.60
N PRO A 584 -11.11 -13.50 5.60
CA PRO A 584 -11.99 -13.54 6.76
C PRO A 584 -12.30 -14.96 7.27
N ALA A 585 -12.49 -15.92 6.36
CA ALA A 585 -12.73 -17.32 6.74
C ALA A 585 -11.54 -17.93 7.51
N VAL A 586 -10.30 -17.66 7.09
CA VAL A 586 -9.11 -18.16 7.78
C VAL A 586 -8.96 -17.50 9.14
N ILE A 587 -9.16 -16.19 9.23
CA ILE A 587 -9.08 -15.44 10.49
C ILE A 587 -10.08 -16.00 11.50
N ASN A 588 -11.32 -16.24 11.06
CA ASN A 588 -12.36 -16.82 11.91
C ASN A 588 -12.04 -18.25 12.33
N LEU A 589 -11.48 -19.08 11.43
CA LEU A 589 -11.04 -20.45 11.78
C LEU A 589 -9.90 -20.45 12.80
N LEU A 590 -8.93 -19.55 12.65
CA LEU A 590 -7.85 -19.38 13.62
C LEU A 590 -8.41 -18.97 14.99
N LEU A 591 -9.38 -18.06 15.02
CA LEU A 591 -10.08 -17.62 16.25
C LEU A 591 -10.90 -18.70 16.96
N GLN A 592 -11.21 -19.81 16.29
CA GLN A 592 -11.86 -20.97 16.90
C GLN A 592 -10.86 -21.85 17.68
N GLN A 593 -9.56 -21.73 17.41
CA GLN A 593 -8.54 -22.39 18.22
C GLN A 593 -8.23 -21.52 19.45
N SER A 594 -8.11 -22.13 20.64
CA SER A 594 -7.57 -21.41 21.80
C SER A 594 -6.07 -21.17 21.61
N GLU A 595 -5.55 -20.07 22.19
CA GLU A 595 -4.09 -19.79 22.23
C GLU A 595 -3.30 -20.98 22.82
N ASP A 596 -3.95 -21.79 23.66
CA ASP A 596 -3.39 -22.95 24.34
C ASP A 596 -2.83 -24.02 23.40
N THR A 597 -3.30 -24.10 22.15
CA THR A 597 -2.83 -25.14 21.21
C THR A 597 -1.43 -24.85 20.67
N ALA A 598 -0.97 -23.59 20.67
CA ALA A 598 0.40 -23.22 20.27
C ALA A 598 0.81 -21.82 20.80
N PRO A 599 1.12 -21.68 22.11
CA PRO A 599 1.49 -20.40 22.70
C PRO A 599 2.71 -19.77 22.00
N GLY A 600 2.58 -18.51 21.60
CA GLY A 600 3.67 -17.76 20.95
C GLY A 600 3.97 -18.17 19.50
N ALA A 601 3.20 -19.09 18.89
CA ALA A 601 3.44 -19.54 17.52
C ALA A 601 3.34 -18.43 16.47
N PHE A 602 2.57 -17.38 16.77
CA PHE A 602 2.43 -16.20 15.93
C PHE A 602 3.43 -15.07 16.27
N GLY A 603 4.33 -15.29 17.23
CA GLY A 603 5.20 -14.24 17.77
C GLY A 603 6.19 -13.63 16.77
N SER A 604 6.49 -14.33 15.66
CA SER A 604 7.31 -13.77 14.57
C SER A 604 6.52 -12.90 13.60
N LEU A 605 5.18 -13.00 13.56
CA LEU A 605 4.36 -12.20 12.66
C LEU A 605 4.31 -10.75 13.14
N ARG A 606 4.75 -9.82 12.29
CA ARG A 606 4.47 -8.39 12.46
C ARG A 606 3.09 -8.01 11.94
N LEU A 607 2.59 -8.76 10.95
CA LEU A 607 1.37 -8.43 10.24
C LEU A 607 0.72 -9.67 9.61
N MET A 608 -0.60 -9.71 9.58
CA MET A 608 -1.36 -10.61 8.71
C MET A 608 -2.32 -9.79 7.84
N THR A 609 -2.35 -10.06 6.54
CA THR A 609 -3.26 -9.34 5.64
C THR A 609 -4.68 -9.89 5.74
N CYS A 610 -5.68 -9.07 5.40
CA CYS A 610 -7.06 -9.52 5.24
C CYS A 610 -7.65 -8.91 3.98
N SER A 611 -7.85 -9.75 2.96
CA SER A 611 -8.37 -9.31 1.65
C SER A 611 -9.50 -10.22 1.17
N THR A 612 -9.96 -10.04 -0.07
CA THR A 612 -11.02 -10.81 -0.78
C THR A 612 -12.45 -10.62 -0.27
N ALA A 613 -12.59 -10.35 1.02
CA ALA A 613 -13.83 -9.97 1.65
C ALA A 613 -13.52 -9.11 2.87
N ASN A 614 -14.56 -8.41 3.28
CA ASN A 614 -14.57 -7.56 4.43
C ASN A 614 -14.63 -8.39 5.73
N LEU A 615 -13.74 -8.12 6.68
CA LEU A 615 -13.76 -8.73 8.02
C LEU A 615 -14.58 -7.86 8.97
N ALA A 616 -15.45 -8.48 9.77
CA ALA A 616 -16.19 -7.77 10.80
C ALA A 616 -15.25 -7.17 11.85
N THR A 617 -15.53 -5.93 12.28
CA THR A 617 -14.70 -5.18 13.24
C THR A 617 -14.49 -5.96 14.55
N ALA A 618 -15.52 -6.67 15.04
CA ALA A 618 -15.42 -7.49 16.24
C ALA A 618 -14.41 -8.64 16.10
N GLN A 619 -14.42 -9.33 14.95
CA GLN A 619 -13.47 -10.43 14.69
C GLN A 619 -12.05 -9.91 14.50
N TRP A 620 -11.89 -8.74 13.88
CA TRP A 620 -10.59 -8.06 13.79
C TRP A 620 -10.00 -7.80 15.17
N LEU A 621 -10.76 -7.10 16.02
CA LEU A 621 -10.32 -6.74 17.38
C LEU A 621 -9.99 -8.00 18.19
N ARG A 622 -10.83 -9.03 18.07
CA ARG A 622 -10.59 -10.33 18.72
C ARG A 622 -9.30 -10.99 18.24
N PHE A 623 -9.03 -10.98 16.93
CA PHE A 623 -7.80 -11.56 16.38
C PHE A 623 -6.55 -10.85 16.90
N GLU A 624 -6.52 -9.52 16.86
CA GLU A 624 -5.37 -8.76 17.39
C GLU A 624 -5.22 -8.94 18.91
N GLN A 625 -6.33 -9.10 19.64
CA GLN A 625 -6.31 -9.36 21.08
C GLN A 625 -5.76 -10.75 21.41
N VAL A 626 -6.22 -11.78 20.70
CA VAL A 626 -5.84 -13.18 20.94
C VAL A 626 -4.42 -13.43 20.49
N PHE A 627 -4.07 -13.10 19.24
CA PHE A 627 -2.76 -13.48 18.69
C PHE A 627 -1.68 -12.41 18.85
N ARG A 628 -2.03 -11.20 19.31
CA ARG A 628 -1.10 -10.04 19.38
C ARG A 628 -0.46 -9.67 18.04
N VAL A 629 -1.10 -10.04 16.93
CA VAL A 629 -0.68 -9.75 15.56
C VAL A 629 -1.60 -8.70 14.96
N ARG A 630 -1.04 -7.67 14.33
CA ARG A 630 -1.83 -6.65 13.62
C ARG A 630 -2.42 -7.22 12.34
N LEU A 631 -3.69 -6.91 12.07
CA LEU A 631 -4.30 -7.18 10.78
C LEU A 631 -4.20 -5.96 9.87
N LEU A 632 -4.12 -6.18 8.56
CA LEU A 632 -4.13 -5.10 7.57
C LEU A 632 -5.11 -5.44 6.45
N SER A 633 -6.14 -4.60 6.29
CA SER A 633 -7.15 -4.82 5.26
C SER A 633 -6.78 -4.20 3.93
N ILE A 634 -7.02 -4.98 2.87
CA ILE A 634 -6.73 -4.65 1.47
C ILE A 634 -7.99 -4.92 0.64
N TYR A 635 -8.34 -3.96 -0.21
CA TYR A 635 -9.49 -4.01 -1.11
C TYR A 635 -9.03 -3.94 -2.57
N GLY A 636 -9.65 -4.76 -3.41
CA GLY A 636 -9.31 -4.87 -4.82
C GLY A 636 -10.24 -5.83 -5.56
N SER A 637 -10.07 -5.89 -6.88
CA SER A 637 -10.77 -6.84 -7.76
C SER A 637 -9.81 -7.41 -8.80
N SER A 638 -10.23 -8.41 -9.56
CA SER A 638 -9.42 -8.92 -10.67
C SER A 638 -9.25 -7.88 -11.76
N GLU A 639 -10.31 -7.12 -12.07
CA GLU A 639 -10.29 -6.10 -13.11
C GLU A 639 -9.45 -4.87 -12.74
N ALA A 640 -9.41 -4.51 -11.45
CA ALA A 640 -8.76 -3.29 -10.97
C ALA A 640 -7.41 -3.52 -10.29
N GLY A 641 -7.07 -4.76 -9.93
CA GLY A 641 -5.97 -5.03 -9.01
C GLY A 641 -6.27 -4.50 -7.61
N TRP A 642 -5.25 -3.99 -6.92
CA TRP A 642 -5.42 -3.33 -5.62
C TRP A 642 -6.01 -1.94 -5.81
N ILE A 643 -7.13 -1.69 -5.13
CA ILE A 643 -7.82 -0.41 -5.16
C ILE A 643 -7.42 0.39 -3.92
N CYS A 644 -7.56 -0.20 -2.74
CA CYS A 644 -7.21 0.43 -1.47
C CYS A 644 -6.46 -0.51 -0.54
N SER A 645 -5.62 0.08 0.31
CA SER A 645 -4.97 -0.63 1.40
C SER A 645 -4.78 0.27 2.60
N ASN A 646 -4.92 -0.29 3.80
CA ASN A 646 -4.27 0.30 4.98
C ASN A 646 -2.75 0.26 4.80
N ARG A 647 -2.03 1.14 5.49
CA ARG A 647 -0.57 1.12 5.51
C ARG A 647 -0.09 0.46 6.79
N HIS A 648 1.04 -0.24 6.75
CA HIS A 648 1.59 -0.96 7.91
C HIS A 648 1.81 -0.06 9.13
N ASN A 649 2.00 1.24 8.92
CA ASN A 649 2.19 2.27 9.95
C ASN A 649 0.93 3.12 10.22
N ASP A 650 -0.15 2.95 9.45
CA ASP A 650 -1.44 3.62 9.65
C ASP A 650 -2.58 2.65 9.28
N ILE A 651 -3.00 1.87 10.29
CA ILE A 651 -4.05 0.87 10.18
C ILE A 651 -5.25 1.35 10.97
N THR A 652 -6.38 1.57 10.28
CA THR A 652 -7.65 1.93 10.91
C THR A 652 -8.66 0.80 10.72
N ILE A 653 -9.09 0.21 11.84
CA ILE A 653 -10.04 -0.90 11.87
C ILE A 653 -11.37 -0.48 11.22
N GLY A 654 -11.95 -1.37 10.42
CA GLY A 654 -13.21 -1.13 9.72
C GLY A 654 -13.07 -0.35 8.41
N THR A 655 -11.86 0.13 8.09
CA THR A 655 -11.53 0.74 6.80
C THR A 655 -10.67 -0.19 5.96
N VAL A 656 -10.69 0.00 4.63
CA VAL A 656 -9.74 -0.60 3.69
C VAL A 656 -8.56 0.33 3.40
N GLY A 657 -8.40 1.38 4.21
CA GLY A 657 -7.34 2.37 4.10
C GLY A 657 -7.52 3.32 2.92
N TYR A 658 -6.42 3.65 2.25
CA TYR A 658 -6.35 4.69 1.22
C TYR A 658 -6.29 4.07 -0.18
N PRO A 659 -6.65 4.82 -1.24
CA PRO A 659 -6.25 4.47 -2.60
C PRO A 659 -4.76 4.12 -2.65
N VAL A 660 -4.42 2.98 -3.25
CA VAL A 660 -3.01 2.61 -3.43
C VAL A 660 -2.36 3.47 -4.51
N THR A 661 -1.03 3.47 -4.56
CA THR A 661 -0.25 4.28 -5.52
C THR A 661 -0.72 4.02 -6.96
N HIS A 662 -0.84 5.10 -7.73
CA HIS A 662 -1.36 5.12 -9.11
C HIS A 662 -2.86 4.82 -9.27
N THR A 663 -3.60 4.58 -8.19
CA THR A 663 -5.05 4.38 -8.23
C THR A 663 -5.82 5.66 -7.91
N GLU A 664 -6.74 6.03 -8.78
CA GLU A 664 -7.73 7.07 -8.52
C GLU A 664 -9.08 6.45 -8.16
N VAL A 665 -9.59 6.75 -6.97
CA VAL A 665 -10.91 6.30 -6.51
C VAL A 665 -11.88 7.48 -6.50
N ALA A 666 -13.07 7.28 -7.05
CA ALA A 666 -14.19 8.20 -6.96
C ALA A 666 -15.38 7.49 -6.29
N ILE A 667 -16.03 8.19 -5.35
CA ILE A 667 -17.25 7.76 -4.67
C ILE A 667 -18.32 8.80 -4.95
N VAL A 668 -19.38 8.39 -5.64
CA VAL A 668 -20.43 9.30 -6.13
C VAL A 668 -21.81 8.73 -5.79
N ASP A 669 -22.68 9.52 -5.17
CA ASP A 669 -24.05 9.11 -4.85
C ASP A 669 -24.97 9.11 -6.11
N GLU A 670 -26.21 8.65 -5.96
CA GLU A 670 -27.19 8.60 -7.06
C GLU A 670 -27.55 9.98 -7.65
N LYS A 671 -27.27 11.07 -6.91
CA LYS A 671 -27.55 12.46 -7.31
C LYS A 671 -26.32 13.13 -7.95
N GLY A 672 -25.19 12.43 -8.04
CA GLY A 672 -23.94 12.98 -8.56
C GLY A 672 -23.09 13.73 -7.54
N ASN A 673 -23.44 13.70 -6.25
CA ASN A 673 -22.63 14.33 -5.21
C ASN A 673 -21.41 13.48 -4.85
N SER A 674 -20.32 14.13 -4.48
CA SER A 674 -19.10 13.51 -3.97
C SER A 674 -18.51 14.35 -2.84
N GLY A 675 -17.74 13.72 -1.95
CA GLY A 675 -17.07 14.39 -0.84
C GLY A 675 -16.91 13.50 0.39
N PRO A 676 -16.31 14.03 1.47
CA PRO A 676 -16.20 13.32 2.74
C PRO A 676 -17.57 12.86 3.25
N ASP A 677 -17.63 11.63 3.75
CA ASP A 677 -18.78 10.99 4.37
C ASP A 677 -20.01 10.82 3.45
N VAL A 678 -19.87 11.09 2.14
CA VAL A 678 -20.89 10.77 1.13
C VAL A 678 -20.83 9.28 0.82
N VAL A 679 -21.95 8.58 1.05
CA VAL A 679 -22.13 7.18 0.64
C VAL A 679 -22.45 7.15 -0.85
N GLY A 680 -21.67 6.40 -1.62
CA GLY A 680 -21.85 6.33 -3.07
C GLY A 680 -21.16 5.14 -3.73
N HIS A 681 -21.31 5.04 -5.05
CA HIS A 681 -20.71 4.00 -5.87
C HIS A 681 -19.21 4.22 -6.03
N ILE A 682 -18.43 3.17 -5.75
CA ILE A 682 -16.98 3.18 -5.92
C ILE A 682 -16.66 2.92 -7.40
N SER A 683 -15.89 3.83 -7.99
CA SER A 683 -15.33 3.68 -9.33
C SER A 683 -13.85 4.02 -9.35
N VAL A 684 -13.09 3.36 -10.21
CA VAL A 684 -11.62 3.39 -10.16
C VAL A 684 -11.00 3.62 -11.54
N SER A 685 -9.89 4.32 -11.59
CA SER A 685 -9.04 4.44 -12.78
C SER A 685 -7.57 4.35 -12.39
N GLY A 686 -6.74 3.94 -13.34
CA GLY A 686 -5.30 3.92 -13.16
C GLY A 686 -4.58 2.98 -14.11
N PRO A 687 -3.25 3.15 -14.26
CA PRO A 687 -2.39 2.33 -15.09
C PRO A 687 -2.24 0.87 -14.62
N GLN A 688 -2.53 0.58 -13.36
CA GLN A 688 -2.44 -0.74 -12.73
C GLN A 688 -3.64 -1.65 -13.02
N LEU A 689 -4.72 -1.12 -13.60
CA LEU A 689 -5.89 -1.89 -14.02
C LEU A 689 -5.51 -2.94 -15.07
N ALA A 690 -6.31 -4.00 -15.17
CA ALA A 690 -6.22 -4.97 -16.25
C ALA A 690 -6.28 -4.28 -17.63
N VAL A 691 -5.62 -4.87 -18.62
CA VAL A 691 -5.68 -4.40 -20.01
C VAL A 691 -7.12 -4.49 -20.51
N GLY A 692 -7.76 -5.64 -20.29
CA GLY A 692 -9.12 -5.88 -20.75
C GLY A 692 -9.66 -7.27 -20.45
N ILE A 693 -10.80 -7.59 -21.07
CA ILE A 693 -11.45 -8.89 -21.01
C ILE A 693 -11.29 -9.56 -22.38
N LEU A 694 -10.76 -10.79 -22.41
CA LEU A 694 -10.71 -11.59 -23.62
C LEU A 694 -12.08 -12.19 -23.91
N GLU A 695 -12.67 -11.77 -25.03
CA GLU A 695 -13.96 -12.21 -25.53
C GLU A 695 -13.85 -13.52 -26.32
N ALA A 696 -15.00 -14.12 -26.64
CA ALA A 696 -15.07 -15.41 -27.33
C ALA A 696 -14.50 -15.39 -28.75
N ASP A 697 -14.57 -14.25 -29.43
CA ASP A 697 -14.02 -14.04 -30.79
C ASP A 697 -12.52 -13.70 -30.78
N GLY A 698 -11.89 -13.68 -29.59
CA GLY A 698 -10.49 -13.34 -29.42
C GLY A 698 -10.20 -11.85 -29.26
N HIS A 699 -11.22 -10.98 -29.35
CA HIS A 699 -11.07 -9.55 -29.09
C HIS A 699 -10.81 -9.26 -27.60
N ILE A 700 -10.10 -8.18 -27.29
CA ILE A 700 -9.87 -7.72 -25.92
C ILE A 700 -10.68 -6.45 -25.68
N THR A 701 -11.78 -6.57 -24.95
CA THR A 701 -12.58 -5.43 -24.51
C THR A 701 -11.78 -4.64 -23.47
N PRO A 702 -11.41 -3.37 -23.72
CA PRO A 702 -10.47 -2.64 -22.87
C PRO A 702 -11.05 -2.36 -21.48
N ILE A 703 -10.29 -2.54 -20.41
CA ILE A 703 -10.64 -2.08 -19.05
C ILE A 703 -9.86 -0.80 -18.72
N ARG A 704 -8.56 -0.79 -19.02
CA ARG A 704 -7.68 0.38 -18.81
C ARG A 704 -8.02 1.53 -19.77
N GLY A 705 -7.75 2.75 -19.34
CA GLY A 705 -8.02 3.98 -20.11
C GLY A 705 -9.42 4.56 -19.87
N ARG A 706 -10.25 3.88 -19.08
CA ARG A 706 -11.57 4.35 -18.63
C ARG A 706 -11.71 4.17 -17.12
N ARG A 707 -12.67 4.89 -16.53
CA ARG A 707 -13.08 4.69 -15.15
C ARG A 707 -13.98 3.45 -15.06
N LEU A 708 -13.55 2.47 -14.28
CA LEU A 708 -14.24 1.20 -14.05
C LEU A 708 -15.16 1.31 -12.83
N ALA A 709 -16.44 1.02 -13.00
CA ALA A 709 -17.37 0.84 -11.88
C ALA A 709 -17.15 -0.52 -11.21
N THR A 710 -17.05 -0.55 -9.88
CA THR A 710 -16.77 -1.78 -9.10
C THR A 710 -18.02 -2.56 -8.70
N ASN A 711 -19.20 -1.92 -8.83
CA ASN A 711 -20.47 -2.33 -8.23
C ASN A 711 -20.43 -2.44 -6.69
N ASP A 712 -19.45 -1.82 -6.04
CA ASP A 712 -19.37 -1.69 -4.60
C ASP A 712 -19.83 -0.29 -4.17
N LEU A 713 -20.46 -0.22 -2.99
CA LEU A 713 -20.75 1.01 -2.29
C LEU A 713 -19.70 1.26 -1.22
N GLY A 714 -19.31 2.53 -1.09
CA GLY A 714 -18.35 2.95 -0.09
C GLY A 714 -18.60 4.36 0.38
N VAL A 715 -17.80 4.74 1.36
CA VAL A 715 -17.72 6.10 1.89
C VAL A 715 -16.26 6.41 2.17
N MET A 716 -15.84 7.62 1.82
CA MET A 716 -14.50 8.13 2.10
C MET A 716 -14.61 9.16 3.22
N ASP A 717 -13.87 8.98 4.31
CA ASP A 717 -13.85 9.95 5.40
C ASP A 717 -13.04 11.21 5.03
N ALA A 718 -13.09 12.23 5.88
CA ALA A 718 -12.33 13.48 5.67
C ALA A 718 -10.80 13.29 5.64
N SER A 719 -10.29 12.15 6.12
CA SER A 719 -8.87 11.78 6.09
C SER A 719 -8.49 11.09 4.76
N GLY A 720 -9.47 10.72 3.93
CA GLY A 720 -9.26 9.96 2.69
C GLY A 720 -9.30 8.44 2.88
N ARG A 721 -9.65 7.94 4.06
CA ARG A 721 -9.79 6.50 4.31
C ARG A 721 -11.15 6.02 3.81
N ILE A 722 -11.16 4.85 3.18
CA ILE A 722 -12.35 4.28 2.56
C ILE A 722 -12.90 3.15 3.40
N ARG A 723 -14.23 3.14 3.58
CA ARG A 723 -14.99 2.00 4.09
C ARG A 723 -15.82 1.42 2.95
N VAL A 724 -15.69 0.11 2.73
CA VAL A 724 -16.53 -0.62 1.77
C VAL A 724 -17.76 -1.14 2.52
N LEU A 725 -18.94 -0.65 2.14
CA LEU A 725 -20.21 -0.93 2.82
C LEU A 725 -20.86 -2.22 2.30
N GLY A 726 -20.60 -2.59 1.05
CA GLY A 726 -21.12 -3.80 0.43
C GLY A 726 -21.23 -3.67 -1.08
N ARG A 727 -21.81 -4.68 -1.73
CA ARG A 727 -22.16 -4.61 -3.16
C ARG A 727 -23.52 -3.97 -3.34
N THR A 728 -23.69 -3.21 -4.42
CA THR A 728 -25.00 -2.66 -4.81
C THR A 728 -26.04 -3.76 -4.97
N ASP A 729 -25.65 -4.89 -5.57
CA ASP A 729 -26.52 -6.04 -5.83
C ASP A 729 -26.99 -6.73 -4.54
N ASP A 730 -26.28 -6.52 -3.42
CA ASP A 730 -26.57 -7.15 -2.13
C ASP A 730 -27.38 -6.23 -1.19
N LEU A 731 -27.69 -4.99 -1.61
CA LEU A 731 -28.45 -4.06 -0.77
C LEU A 731 -29.89 -4.51 -0.56
N ILE A 732 -30.35 -4.37 0.68
CA ILE A 732 -31.74 -4.64 1.04
C ILE A 732 -32.54 -3.37 0.80
N SER A 733 -33.48 -3.43 -0.14
CA SER A 733 -34.33 -2.31 -0.53
C SER A 733 -35.64 -2.35 0.25
N ARG A 734 -35.64 -1.82 1.49
CA ARG A 734 -36.80 -1.82 2.39
C ARG A 734 -37.49 -0.46 2.38
N GLY A 735 -38.71 -0.38 1.83
CA GLY A 735 -39.53 0.84 1.84
C GLY A 735 -38.84 2.05 1.20
N GLY A 736 -38.02 1.83 0.17
CA GLY A 736 -37.23 2.88 -0.50
C GLY A 736 -35.86 3.19 0.15
N ILE A 737 -35.56 2.62 1.32
CA ILE A 737 -34.24 2.75 1.98
C ILE A 737 -33.33 1.62 1.50
N LYS A 738 -32.11 1.96 1.08
CA LYS A 738 -31.04 0.99 0.79
C LYS A 738 -30.28 0.68 2.06
N ILE A 739 -30.45 -0.53 2.56
CA ILE A 739 -29.81 -1.00 3.79
C ILE A 739 -28.67 -1.94 3.40
N PRO A 740 -27.41 -1.60 3.71
CA PRO A 740 -26.30 -2.54 3.59
C PRO A 740 -26.51 -3.67 4.61
N PRO A 741 -26.60 -4.96 4.19
CA PRO A 741 -26.79 -6.07 5.13
C PRO A 741 -25.72 -6.10 6.22
N ARG A 742 -24.52 -5.63 5.87
CA ARG A 742 -23.36 -5.62 6.76
C ARG A 742 -23.55 -4.76 8.01
N GLU A 743 -24.30 -3.67 7.95
CA GLU A 743 -24.60 -2.86 9.14
C GLU A 743 -25.32 -3.69 10.22
N ILE A 744 -26.11 -4.67 9.80
CA ILE A 744 -26.84 -5.58 10.67
C ILE A 744 -25.91 -6.72 11.12
N GLU A 745 -25.15 -7.31 10.18
CA GLU A 745 -24.18 -8.38 10.45
C GLU A 745 -23.14 -7.95 11.50
N ASP A 746 -22.57 -6.74 11.38
CA ASP A 746 -21.56 -6.22 12.31
C ASP A 746 -22.11 -6.09 13.75
N ILE A 747 -23.39 -5.73 13.92
CA ILE A 747 -24.03 -5.70 15.25
C ILE A 747 -24.30 -7.12 15.74
N VAL A 748 -24.86 -8.01 14.91
CA VAL A 748 -25.12 -9.40 15.31
C VAL A 748 -23.85 -10.10 15.79
N LEU A 749 -22.73 -9.89 15.09
CA LEU A 749 -21.43 -10.48 15.39
C LEU A 749 -20.76 -9.93 16.66
N THR A 750 -21.31 -8.89 17.28
CA THR A 750 -20.83 -8.41 18.59
C THR A 750 -21.37 -9.23 19.77
N HIS A 751 -22.39 -10.06 19.56
CA HIS A 751 -22.93 -10.93 20.60
C HIS A 751 -21.97 -12.11 20.87
N PRO A 752 -21.62 -12.40 22.15
CA PRO A 752 -20.61 -13.43 22.47
C PRO A 752 -20.99 -14.85 22.01
N ASP A 753 -22.29 -15.14 22.00
CA ASP A 753 -22.83 -16.45 21.60
C ASP A 753 -23.05 -16.62 20.10
N VAL A 754 -22.61 -15.67 19.26
CA VAL A 754 -22.66 -15.80 17.79
C VAL A 754 -21.24 -16.03 17.24
N ILE A 755 -21.09 -17.06 16.41
CA ILE A 755 -19.83 -17.41 15.72
C ILE A 755 -19.72 -16.67 14.39
N ASP A 756 -20.74 -16.78 13.56
CA ASP A 756 -20.80 -16.19 12.21
C ASP A 756 -22.26 -15.81 11.91
N ALA A 757 -22.47 -14.81 11.07
CA ALA A 757 -23.80 -14.32 10.72
C ALA A 757 -23.81 -13.65 9.35
N VAL A 758 -24.94 -13.80 8.66
CA VAL A 758 -25.18 -13.27 7.33
C VAL A 758 -26.60 -12.74 7.27
N VAL A 759 -26.77 -11.57 6.66
CA VAL A 759 -28.09 -10.97 6.47
C VAL A 759 -28.36 -10.87 4.97
N ILE A 760 -29.54 -11.29 4.53
CA ILE A 760 -30.00 -11.11 3.15
C ILE A 760 -31.32 -10.34 3.12
N GLY A 761 -31.57 -9.66 2.01
CA GLY A 761 -32.89 -9.10 1.71
C GLY A 761 -33.77 -10.19 1.12
N VAL A 762 -34.94 -10.41 1.70
CA VAL A 762 -35.96 -11.33 1.16
C VAL A 762 -37.18 -10.53 0.73
N PRO A 763 -37.95 -10.99 -0.27
CA PRO A 763 -39.17 -10.31 -0.71
C PRO A 763 -40.18 -10.12 0.42
N ASP A 764 -40.81 -8.94 0.44
CA ASP A 764 -41.86 -8.55 1.39
C ASP A 764 -42.96 -7.78 0.67
N ASP A 765 -44.22 -8.11 0.93
CA ASP A 765 -45.37 -7.57 0.20
C ASP A 765 -45.61 -6.08 0.45
N ILE A 766 -45.12 -5.53 1.56
CA ILE A 766 -45.36 -4.14 1.97
C ILE A 766 -44.13 -3.27 1.71
N PHE A 767 -42.96 -3.75 2.10
CA PHE A 767 -41.72 -2.98 2.03
C PHE A 767 -40.86 -3.31 0.81
N GLY A 768 -41.29 -4.24 -0.04
CA GLY A 768 -40.53 -4.76 -1.18
C GLY A 768 -39.49 -5.79 -0.73
N GLN A 769 -38.61 -5.41 0.20
CA GLN A 769 -37.73 -6.35 0.89
C GLN A 769 -37.65 -6.08 2.39
N VAL A 770 -37.37 -7.13 3.17
CA VAL A 770 -37.01 -7.04 4.60
C VAL A 770 -35.73 -7.83 4.89
N PRO A 771 -34.94 -7.42 5.90
CA PRO A 771 -33.75 -8.16 6.30
C PRO A 771 -34.12 -9.47 7.02
N VAL A 772 -33.43 -10.55 6.68
CA VAL A 772 -33.45 -11.83 7.39
C VAL A 772 -32.03 -12.23 7.76
N CYS A 773 -31.82 -12.72 8.98
CA CYS A 773 -30.51 -13.13 9.48
C CYS A 773 -30.34 -14.64 9.52
N PHE A 774 -29.24 -15.16 9.00
CA PHE A 774 -28.76 -16.52 9.20
C PHE A 774 -27.56 -16.47 10.12
N TYR A 775 -27.54 -17.25 11.21
CA TYR A 775 -26.45 -17.21 12.17
C TYR A 775 -26.04 -18.61 12.65
N ILE A 776 -24.77 -18.72 13.02
CA ILE A 776 -24.19 -19.91 13.65
C ILE A 776 -23.94 -19.56 15.12
N PRO A 777 -24.63 -20.20 16.07
CA PRO A 777 -24.43 -19.93 17.48
C PRO A 777 -23.23 -20.70 18.04
N ARG A 778 -22.65 -20.17 19.12
CA ARG A 778 -21.53 -20.79 19.86
C ARG A 778 -22.00 -21.88 20.82
N SER A 779 -23.22 -21.72 21.33
CA SER A 779 -23.88 -22.55 22.34
C SER A 779 -25.38 -22.53 22.03
N GLU A 780 -26.22 -22.97 22.97
CA GLU A 780 -27.67 -22.82 22.84
C GLU A 780 -28.06 -21.35 22.91
N PHE A 781 -28.25 -20.71 21.75
CA PHE A 781 -28.62 -19.29 21.63
C PHE A 781 -29.88 -19.12 20.77
N PRO A 782 -31.07 -18.90 21.38
CA PRO A 782 -32.35 -18.87 20.68
C PRO A 782 -32.54 -17.67 19.74
N VAL A 783 -33.30 -17.88 18.67
CA VAL A 783 -33.68 -16.86 17.67
C VAL A 783 -34.31 -15.62 18.32
N ASP A 784 -35.21 -15.81 19.28
CA ASP A 784 -35.92 -14.69 19.94
C ASP A 784 -34.99 -13.80 20.77
N GLU A 785 -33.95 -14.39 21.37
CA GLU A 785 -32.91 -13.64 22.10
C GLU A 785 -32.05 -12.82 21.14
N LEU A 786 -31.64 -13.40 20.01
CA LEU A 786 -30.91 -12.70 18.95
C LEU A 786 -31.73 -11.52 18.40
N LEU A 787 -33.01 -11.74 18.06
CA LEU A 787 -33.88 -10.68 17.56
C LEU A 787 -34.10 -9.59 18.61
N SER A 788 -34.22 -9.95 19.89
CA SER A 788 -34.30 -8.98 20.99
C SER A 788 -33.01 -8.19 21.16
N TYR A 789 -31.84 -8.81 20.96
CA TYR A 789 -30.56 -8.13 20.93
C TYR A 789 -30.47 -7.14 19.77
N CYS A 790 -30.89 -7.53 18.56
CA CYS A 790 -30.97 -6.65 17.41
C CYS A 790 -31.88 -5.44 17.66
N ARG A 791 -33.08 -5.63 18.22
CA ARG A 791 -34.01 -4.54 18.54
C ARG A 791 -33.44 -3.50 19.51
N ARG A 792 -32.52 -3.90 20.40
CA ARG A 792 -31.87 -2.99 21.36
C ARG A 792 -30.72 -2.19 20.73
N ASN A 793 -30.07 -2.73 19.71
CA ASN A 793 -28.80 -2.20 19.18
C ASN A 793 -28.89 -1.69 17.73
N LEU A 794 -29.99 -1.94 17.02
CA LEU A 794 -30.22 -1.50 15.65
C LEU A 794 -31.44 -0.57 15.55
N PRO A 795 -31.41 0.42 14.64
CA PRO A 795 -32.60 1.12 14.19
C PRO A 795 -33.72 0.18 13.71
N ARG A 796 -34.99 0.55 13.92
CA ARG A 796 -36.18 -0.30 13.65
C ARG A 796 -36.26 -0.83 12.22
N ASP A 797 -35.83 -0.02 11.25
CA ASP A 797 -35.77 -0.37 9.82
C ASP A 797 -34.67 -1.39 9.48
N ARG A 798 -33.67 -1.56 10.34
CA ARG A 798 -32.54 -2.49 10.19
C ARG A 798 -32.67 -3.77 11.01
N VAL A 799 -33.64 -3.85 11.92
CA VAL A 799 -33.89 -5.08 12.70
C VAL A 799 -34.34 -6.20 11.73
N PRO A 800 -33.69 -7.38 11.74
CA PRO A 800 -34.14 -8.54 10.98
C PRO A 800 -35.61 -8.88 11.28
N ALA A 801 -36.41 -9.10 10.24
CA ALA A 801 -37.78 -9.56 10.38
C ALA A 801 -37.84 -10.98 10.97
N ASN A 802 -36.85 -11.82 10.65
CA ASN A 802 -36.68 -13.15 11.21
C ASN A 802 -35.20 -13.53 11.27
N ALA A 803 -34.88 -14.56 12.04
CA ALA A 803 -33.56 -15.18 12.04
C ALA A 803 -33.63 -16.72 12.03
N TYR A 804 -32.61 -17.33 11.43
CA TYR A 804 -32.52 -18.78 11.24
C TYR A 804 -31.14 -19.27 11.70
N GLN A 805 -31.15 -20.29 12.55
CA GLN A 805 -29.95 -20.96 13.01
C GLN A 805 -29.46 -21.95 11.96
N LEU A 806 -28.17 -21.94 11.66
CA LEU A 806 -27.50 -22.89 10.76
C LEU A 806 -26.26 -23.50 11.42
N ASP A 807 -25.90 -24.71 10.99
CA ASP A 807 -24.64 -25.35 11.38
C ASP A 807 -23.45 -24.77 10.61
N SER A 808 -23.67 -24.33 9.37
CA SER A 808 -22.65 -23.71 8.52
C SER A 808 -23.26 -22.76 7.48
N LEU A 809 -22.47 -21.80 7.01
CA LEU A 809 -22.87 -20.85 5.96
C LEU A 809 -22.26 -21.25 4.60
N PRO A 810 -23.03 -21.18 3.50
CA PRO A 810 -22.56 -21.62 2.18
C PRO A 810 -21.54 -20.63 1.62
N ARG A 811 -20.30 -21.09 1.39
CA ARG A 811 -19.20 -20.28 0.86
C ARG A 811 -18.52 -21.01 -0.29
N ASN A 812 -18.06 -20.26 -1.30
CA ASN A 812 -17.28 -20.81 -2.39
C ASN A 812 -15.84 -21.13 -1.96
N ARG A 813 -15.06 -21.73 -2.86
CA ARG A 813 -13.65 -22.10 -2.61
C ARG A 813 -12.73 -20.93 -2.27
N ARG A 814 -13.12 -19.68 -2.57
CA ARG A 814 -12.39 -18.45 -2.20
C ARG A 814 -12.82 -17.92 -0.82
N GLY A 815 -13.71 -18.62 -0.11
CA GLY A 815 -14.31 -18.16 1.16
C GLY A 815 -15.41 -17.12 1.00
N LYS A 816 -15.81 -16.78 -0.24
CA LYS A 816 -16.88 -15.81 -0.52
C LYS A 816 -18.23 -16.48 -0.31
N LEU A 817 -19.12 -15.80 0.40
CA LEU A 817 -20.49 -16.23 0.67
C LEU A 817 -21.31 -16.43 -0.61
N LEU A 818 -22.12 -17.49 -0.64
CA LEU A 818 -23.05 -17.83 -1.73
C LEU A 818 -24.47 -17.40 -1.34
N ARG A 819 -24.75 -16.09 -1.40
CA ARG A 819 -26.03 -15.49 -0.98
C ARG A 819 -27.25 -16.06 -1.71
N ARG A 820 -27.10 -16.48 -2.96
CA ARG A 820 -28.17 -17.11 -3.75
C ARG A 820 -28.64 -18.43 -3.12
N GLU A 821 -27.71 -19.25 -2.64
CA GLU A 821 -28.05 -20.52 -1.97
C GLU A 821 -28.80 -20.27 -0.66
N LEU A 822 -28.48 -19.19 0.06
CA LEU A 822 -29.24 -18.78 1.25
C LEU A 822 -30.65 -18.29 0.93
N LEU A 823 -30.83 -17.59 -0.20
CA LEU A 823 -32.15 -17.16 -0.66
C LEU A 823 -33.02 -18.35 -1.08
N GLU A 824 -32.43 -19.32 -1.78
CA GLU A 824 -33.08 -20.59 -2.13
C GLU A 824 -33.46 -21.35 -0.85
N LEU A 825 -32.53 -21.49 0.10
CA LEU A 825 -32.78 -22.11 1.41
C LEU A 825 -33.92 -21.41 2.19
N TRP A 826 -33.94 -20.08 2.21
CA TRP A 826 -35.02 -19.31 2.86
C TRP A 826 -36.38 -19.60 2.23
N THR A 827 -36.42 -19.74 0.90
CA THR A 827 -37.64 -19.98 0.13
C THR A 827 -38.26 -21.33 0.50
N ASP A 828 -37.42 -22.33 0.78
CA ASP A 828 -37.81 -23.69 1.13
C ASP A 828 -38.14 -23.87 2.63
N MET A 829 -37.77 -22.91 3.49
CA MET A 829 -38.02 -22.98 4.93
C MET A 829 -39.49 -22.66 5.29
N PRO A 830 -40.08 -23.34 6.29
CA PRO A 830 -41.42 -23.01 6.78
C PRO A 830 -41.42 -21.58 7.34
N LYS A 831 -42.19 -20.70 6.69
CA LYS A 831 -42.36 -19.31 7.12
C LYS A 831 -43.21 -19.31 8.39
N LYS A 832 -42.61 -19.04 9.55
CA LYS A 832 -43.37 -18.72 10.77
C LYS A 832 -44.17 -17.44 10.52
N ASP A 833 -45.43 -17.43 10.96
CA ASP A 833 -46.33 -16.28 10.83
C ASP A 833 -45.61 -14.99 11.24
N ALA A 834 -45.42 -14.09 10.28
CA ALA A 834 -44.86 -12.77 10.55
C ALA A 834 -45.79 -12.06 11.54
N GLN A 835 -45.25 -11.61 12.67
CA GLN A 835 -46.01 -10.73 13.56
C GLN A 835 -46.48 -9.51 12.75
N PRO A 836 -47.78 -9.17 12.76
CA PRO A 836 -48.29 -8.06 11.97
C PRO A 836 -47.54 -6.78 12.30
N HIS A 837 -47.15 -6.04 11.27
CA HIS A 837 -46.44 -4.78 11.44
C HIS A 837 -47.25 -3.84 12.33
N SER A 838 -46.69 -3.46 13.48
CA SER A 838 -47.21 -2.35 14.26
C SER A 838 -47.04 -1.07 13.44
N ALA A 839 -48.17 -0.50 12.99
CA ALA A 839 -48.27 0.78 12.29
C ALA A 839 -47.63 1.92 13.13
N PRO A 840 -47.20 3.04 12.49
CA PRO A 840 -46.03 3.84 12.86
C PRO A 840 -45.94 4.29 14.32
#